data_AF-A0A353EY66-F1
#
_entry.id   AF-A0A353EY66-F1
#
_cell.length_a   1.000
_cell.length_b   1.000
_cell.length_c   1.000
_cell.angle_alpha   90.00
_cell.angle_beta   90.00
_cell.angle_gamma   90.00
#
_symmetry.space_group_name_H-M   'P 1'
#
loop_
_entity.id
_entity.type
_entity.pdbx_description
1 polymer ?
#
loop_
_entity_poly.entity_id
_entity_poly.type
_entity_poly.pdbx_seq_one_letter_code
_entity_poly.pdbx_strand_id
1 'polypeptide(L)'
;MKRILIVLLTLAVLLTTVAVPTLAQEETTQEETERELVSIADDATTVELNGVTYQVVRTKAEFLAMKPNDEYVANFILANDIDFGNEELKAQMGTSDEPSTPGVVNAGNKLHNFILEGNGHRIFNLKLNFTASGSGLFPTATYRTLTIRHLTVETDATFGAEKCGVLFGSIPKDARETLLEDVTIKGTISSSSSKCGAFIGSYDNSANESTNKLTFSGCAMKAQIDAGAIQTGGYVGFLSGTGTVSFTDCSVDAQITAGNNRIGGYVGSLNGTGEVSFANCTSAGEMTGTGGKWFSGFVSAIYTTCNVTFTDCTNEMNLNGNQKNGGFIGGCSSASNATPTVTFRRCVNRGSVTGTGSYQGGFVGEVGNNKSTTAYQLSFYACTNLGSVTGSNQSGGMVGIVADKNLDVLFSDCANVGTVKATSEETKYTGGYIGRVYDGAKSLTYTRCLSAGTIDAPKGITYSTDYNDDVKCVLTDCYDLSGISTNRKGDSNEVSEERMRSGEVTFLLRSAQKAAGVSEAERFGQTIGAERIPLIGGKAVYEHEFDGRKYYSGNESATVIQPEEENRAKAYYQTMQASDGTQSVRIVICMDGAYLNEIEALSLEVVFGTATGGKKLTADLEDVHFWRSILAAGELAQAADGCVLMAFVVEGIPADAWNGELSVSMTVTGSERAMASYTLTTAD
;
A
#
# COMPACT_ATOMS: atom_id res chain seq x y z
N MET A 1 -19.25 -26.97 38.64
CA MET A 1 -19.97 -26.56 37.41
C MET A 1 -20.27 -25.06 37.35
N LYS A 2 -20.96 -24.43 38.32
CA LYS A 2 -21.22 -22.97 38.30
C LYS A 2 -19.97 -22.06 38.24
N ARG A 3 -18.85 -22.47 38.84
CA ARG A 3 -17.56 -21.73 38.75
C ARG A 3 -16.83 -21.89 37.41
N ILE A 4 -17.09 -22.97 36.67
CA ILE A 4 -16.53 -23.19 35.32
C ILE A 4 -17.36 -22.43 34.27
N LEU A 5 -18.68 -22.31 34.51
CA LEU A 5 -19.57 -21.51 33.66
C LEU A 5 -19.28 -19.99 33.76
N ILE A 6 -18.87 -19.51 34.94
CA ILE A 6 -18.47 -18.10 35.13
C ILE A 6 -17.13 -17.81 34.44
N VAL A 7 -16.16 -18.75 34.47
CA VAL A 7 -14.88 -18.60 33.75
C VAL A 7 -15.05 -18.68 32.24
N LEU A 8 -15.98 -19.51 31.74
CA LEU A 8 -16.32 -19.56 30.31
C LEU A 8 -17.11 -18.33 29.84
N LEU A 9 -17.97 -17.75 30.69
CA LEU A 9 -18.64 -16.47 30.38
C LEU A 9 -17.67 -15.28 30.42
N THR A 10 -16.69 -15.23 31.34
CA THR A 10 -15.67 -14.18 31.31
C THR A 10 -14.68 -14.35 30.16
N LEU A 11 -14.39 -15.57 29.71
CA LEU A 11 -13.59 -15.78 28.50
C LEU A 11 -14.34 -15.40 27.22
N ALA A 12 -15.66 -15.63 27.16
CA ALA A 12 -16.50 -15.24 26.03
C ALA A 12 -16.72 -13.71 25.95
N VAL A 13 -16.71 -13.01 27.09
CA VAL A 13 -16.79 -11.54 27.15
C VAL A 13 -15.42 -10.87 26.88
N LEU A 14 -14.29 -11.55 27.12
CA LEU A 14 -12.97 -11.06 26.72
C LEU A 14 -12.67 -11.24 25.22
N LEU A 15 -13.36 -12.15 24.53
CA LEU A 15 -13.16 -12.42 23.10
C LEU A 15 -13.97 -11.50 22.15
N THR A 16 -14.81 -10.60 22.69
CA THR A 16 -15.64 -9.70 21.88
C THR A 16 -15.23 -8.23 21.96
N THR A 17 -14.16 -7.88 22.68
CA THR A 17 -13.65 -6.50 22.75
C THR A 17 -12.15 -6.45 22.48
N VAL A 18 -11.74 -6.92 21.30
CA VAL A 18 -10.56 -6.38 20.63
C VAL A 18 -11.09 -5.60 19.44
N ALA A 19 -11.50 -4.36 19.70
CA ALA A 19 -11.57 -3.38 18.64
C ALA A 19 -10.14 -3.19 18.15
N VAL A 20 -9.80 -3.80 17.02
CA VAL A 20 -8.72 -3.30 16.18
C VAL A 20 -9.09 -1.83 15.94
N PRO A 21 -8.22 -0.86 16.25
CA PRO A 21 -8.52 0.51 15.92
C PRO A 21 -8.66 0.57 14.40
N THR A 22 -9.90 0.63 13.92
CA THR A 22 -10.24 1.21 12.63
C THR A 22 -9.76 2.65 12.75
N LEU A 23 -8.53 2.92 12.30
CA LEU A 23 -8.19 4.25 11.86
C LEU A 23 -9.29 4.63 10.87
N ALA A 24 -9.95 5.75 11.15
CA ALA A 24 -10.94 6.32 10.27
C ALA A 24 -10.37 6.29 8.85
N GLN A 25 -11.05 5.54 7.99
CA GLN A 25 -10.93 5.68 6.56
C GLN A 25 -11.22 7.15 6.29
N GLU A 26 -10.20 7.94 5.93
CA GLU A 26 -10.43 8.86 4.84
C GLU A 26 -10.78 7.93 3.67
N GLU A 27 -12.09 7.70 3.47
CA GLU A 27 -12.59 7.39 2.15
C GLU A 27 -12.13 8.55 1.28
N THR A 28 -10.94 8.42 0.68
CA THR A 28 -10.69 9.03 -0.61
C THR A 28 -11.69 8.38 -1.54
N THR A 29 -12.92 8.91 -1.51
CA THR A 29 -13.80 8.95 -2.66
C THR A 29 -12.95 9.56 -3.74
N GLN A 30 -12.33 8.71 -4.53
CA GLN A 30 -11.75 9.11 -5.79
C GLN A 30 -12.96 9.65 -6.55
N GLU A 31 -13.07 10.98 -6.64
CA GLU A 31 -14.05 11.63 -7.50
C GLU A 31 -13.86 10.97 -8.87
N GLU A 32 -14.80 10.10 -9.26
CA GLU A 32 -14.97 9.70 -10.65
C GLU A 32 -15.19 11.02 -11.36
N THR A 33 -14.12 11.54 -11.98
CA THR A 33 -14.21 12.77 -12.75
C THR A 33 -15.13 12.41 -13.90
N GLU A 34 -16.42 12.80 -13.83
CA GLU A 34 -17.40 12.52 -14.88
C GLU A 34 -16.84 13.07 -16.18
N ARG A 35 -16.32 12.16 -17.01
CA ARG A 35 -15.70 12.51 -18.28
C ARG A 35 -16.81 12.98 -19.20
N GLU A 36 -16.68 14.20 -19.70
CA GLU A 36 -17.63 14.73 -20.67
C GLU A 36 -17.57 13.87 -21.95
N LEU A 37 -18.67 13.16 -22.21
CA LEU A 37 -18.80 12.28 -23.38
C LEU A 37 -18.65 13.12 -24.65
N VAL A 38 -17.94 12.59 -25.64
CA VAL A 38 -17.93 13.19 -26.97
C VAL A 38 -19.35 13.10 -27.53
N SER A 39 -19.98 14.25 -27.76
CA SER A 39 -21.30 14.33 -28.40
C SER A 39 -21.17 13.95 -29.87
N ILE A 40 -21.91 12.91 -30.29
CA ILE A 40 -21.92 12.40 -31.67
C ILE A 40 -23.34 12.54 -32.20
N ALA A 41 -23.50 13.21 -33.35
CA ALA A 41 -24.81 13.38 -33.98
C ALA A 41 -25.42 12.02 -34.37
N ASP A 42 -26.74 11.88 -34.29
CA ASP A 42 -27.45 10.62 -34.50
C ASP A 42 -27.19 10.00 -35.90
N ASP A 43 -27.01 10.84 -36.92
CA ASP A 43 -26.78 10.46 -38.31
C ASP A 43 -25.31 10.40 -38.72
N ALA A 44 -24.38 10.78 -37.82
CA ALA A 44 -22.95 10.79 -38.12
C ALA A 44 -22.42 9.36 -38.27
N THR A 45 -21.88 9.03 -39.44
CA THR A 45 -21.16 7.77 -39.67
C THR A 45 -19.69 7.86 -39.27
N THR A 46 -19.17 9.09 -39.16
CA THR A 46 -17.81 9.39 -38.73
C THR A 46 -17.79 10.61 -37.82
N VAL A 47 -16.75 10.74 -36.99
CA VAL A 47 -16.49 11.93 -36.15
C VAL A 47 -14.99 12.22 -36.11
N GLU A 48 -14.63 13.49 -36.06
CA GLU A 48 -13.24 13.95 -35.90
C GLU A 48 -12.97 14.26 -34.43
N LEU A 49 -11.93 13.64 -33.87
CA LEU A 49 -11.46 13.92 -32.52
C LEU A 49 -9.94 14.04 -32.54
N ASN A 50 -9.42 15.19 -32.12
CA ASN A 50 -7.97 15.47 -32.08
C ASN A 50 -7.24 15.24 -33.43
N GLY A 51 -7.92 15.52 -34.54
CA GLY A 51 -7.38 15.34 -35.90
C GLY A 51 -7.34 13.88 -36.36
N VAL A 52 -8.09 12.99 -35.69
CA VAL A 52 -8.29 11.60 -36.10
C VAL A 52 -9.76 11.38 -36.44
N THR A 53 -10.02 10.87 -37.64
CA THR A 53 -11.35 10.41 -38.05
C THR A 53 -11.64 9.05 -37.45
N TYR A 54 -12.78 8.94 -36.75
CA TYR A 54 -13.32 7.70 -36.20
C TYR A 54 -14.57 7.27 -36.94
N GLN A 55 -14.71 5.97 -37.19
CA GLN A 55 -15.99 5.37 -37.59
C GLN A 55 -16.87 5.18 -36.34
N VAL A 56 -18.13 5.59 -36.42
CA VAL A 56 -19.05 5.52 -35.28
C VAL A 56 -19.72 4.15 -35.20
N VAL A 57 -19.75 3.57 -34.01
CA VAL A 57 -20.38 2.28 -33.70
C VAL A 57 -21.49 2.49 -32.67
N ARG A 58 -22.73 2.10 -33.00
CA ARG A 58 -23.93 2.28 -32.15
C ARG A 58 -24.57 0.96 -31.75
N THR A 59 -24.36 -0.09 -32.52
CA THR A 59 -25.08 -1.36 -32.37
C THR A 59 -24.13 -2.55 -32.34
N LYS A 60 -24.61 -3.67 -31.78
CA LYS A 60 -23.91 -4.97 -31.85
C LYS A 60 -23.53 -5.35 -33.27
N ALA A 61 -24.43 -5.14 -34.25
CA ALA A 61 -24.18 -5.48 -35.64
C ALA A 61 -23.04 -4.66 -36.24
N GLU A 62 -22.99 -3.36 -35.98
CA GLU A 62 -21.89 -2.48 -36.41
C GLU A 62 -20.58 -2.82 -35.70
N PHE A 63 -20.63 -3.12 -34.39
CA PHE A 63 -19.47 -3.53 -33.62
C PHE A 63 -18.86 -4.82 -34.20
N LEU A 64 -19.70 -5.80 -34.49
CA LEU A 64 -19.29 -7.05 -35.12
C LEU A 64 -18.79 -6.82 -36.57
N ALA A 65 -19.32 -5.82 -37.28
CA ALA A 65 -18.89 -5.50 -38.64
C ALA A 65 -17.62 -4.62 -38.73
N MET A 66 -17.00 -4.26 -37.60
CA MET A 66 -15.78 -3.44 -37.57
C MET A 66 -14.67 -4.06 -38.43
N LYS A 67 -14.13 -3.27 -39.37
CA LYS A 67 -13.04 -3.66 -40.25
C LYS A 67 -12.10 -2.47 -40.53
N PRO A 68 -10.78 -2.71 -40.69
CA PRO A 68 -9.85 -1.67 -41.10
C PRO A 68 -10.23 -1.10 -42.47
N ASN A 69 -9.79 0.13 -42.73
CA ASN A 69 -9.82 0.72 -44.07
C ASN A 69 -8.75 0.12 -44.99
N ASP A 70 -8.74 0.55 -46.26
CA ASP A 70 -7.79 0.07 -47.28
C ASP A 70 -6.32 0.41 -46.96
N GLU A 71 -6.07 1.33 -46.03
CA GLU A 71 -4.74 1.69 -45.52
C GLU A 71 -4.33 0.90 -44.26
N TYR A 72 -5.13 -0.11 -43.87
CA TYR A 72 -4.92 -0.91 -42.66
C TYR A 72 -4.94 -0.08 -41.36
N VAL A 73 -5.72 1.00 -41.35
CA VAL A 73 -6.02 1.84 -40.19
C VAL A 73 -7.47 1.57 -39.75
N ALA A 74 -7.65 1.38 -38.45
CA ALA A 74 -8.92 1.04 -37.84
C ALA A 74 -9.18 1.94 -36.63
N ASN A 75 -9.95 3.01 -36.82
CA ASN A 75 -10.32 3.95 -35.75
C ASN A 75 -11.83 3.87 -35.53
N PHE A 76 -12.25 3.45 -34.34
CA PHE A 76 -13.65 3.28 -33.98
C PHE A 76 -13.97 4.06 -32.71
N ILE A 77 -15.18 4.61 -32.64
CA ILE A 77 -15.72 5.23 -31.44
C ILE A 77 -17.11 4.69 -31.16
N LEU A 78 -17.38 4.34 -29.90
CA LEU A 78 -18.72 3.97 -29.49
C LEU A 78 -19.55 5.24 -29.27
N ALA A 79 -20.78 5.24 -29.79
CA ALA A 79 -21.77 6.30 -29.52
C ALA A 79 -22.88 5.83 -28.56
N ASN A 80 -22.92 4.53 -28.25
CA ASN A 80 -23.88 3.91 -27.34
C ASN A 80 -23.23 2.73 -26.62
N ASP A 81 -23.88 2.29 -25.54
CA ASP A 81 -23.63 0.97 -24.98
C ASP A 81 -24.00 -0.13 -25.99
N ILE A 82 -23.18 -1.19 -26.04
CA ILE A 82 -23.33 -2.31 -26.97
C ILE A 82 -23.80 -3.55 -26.20
N ASP A 83 -25.09 -3.87 -26.33
CA ASP A 83 -25.70 -5.06 -25.73
C ASP A 83 -25.49 -6.29 -26.63
N PHE A 84 -24.85 -7.34 -26.09
CA PHE A 84 -24.66 -8.61 -26.79
C PHE A 84 -25.81 -9.62 -26.61
N GLY A 85 -26.80 -9.31 -25.76
CA GLY A 85 -28.02 -10.09 -25.59
C GLY A 85 -27.82 -11.45 -24.92
N ASN A 86 -26.71 -11.65 -24.19
CA ASN A 86 -26.30 -12.93 -23.59
C ASN A 86 -26.03 -14.03 -24.61
N GLU A 87 -25.78 -13.66 -25.87
CA GLU A 87 -25.36 -14.60 -26.90
C GLU A 87 -23.90 -15.01 -26.69
N GLU A 88 -23.65 -16.29 -26.91
CA GLU A 88 -22.33 -16.89 -26.76
C GLU A 88 -21.49 -16.68 -28.03
N LEU A 89 -20.40 -15.92 -27.90
CA LEU A 89 -19.35 -15.84 -28.91
C LEU A 89 -18.35 -16.98 -28.70
N LYS A 90 -18.33 -17.90 -29.66
CA LYS A 90 -17.43 -19.07 -29.67
C LYS A 90 -16.13 -18.86 -30.43
N ALA A 91 -16.03 -17.74 -31.16
CA ALA A 91 -14.88 -17.38 -31.95
C ALA A 91 -14.57 -15.88 -31.76
N GLN A 92 -13.31 -15.52 -31.91
CA GLN A 92 -12.86 -14.12 -31.92
C GLN A 92 -13.51 -13.36 -33.08
N MET A 93 -13.62 -12.04 -32.97
CA MET A 93 -14.02 -11.24 -34.13
C MET A 93 -12.98 -11.41 -35.25
N GLY A 94 -13.41 -11.76 -36.46
CA GLY A 94 -12.60 -11.72 -37.68
C GLY A 94 -12.03 -13.04 -38.20
N THR A 95 -12.45 -14.18 -37.64
CA THR A 95 -11.88 -15.51 -37.97
C THR A 95 -12.55 -16.32 -39.08
N SER A 96 -13.57 -15.80 -39.75
CA SER A 96 -14.39 -16.59 -40.68
C SER A 96 -14.42 -16.01 -42.09
N ASP A 97 -14.24 -16.88 -43.09
CA ASP A 97 -14.45 -16.55 -44.52
C ASP A 97 -15.94 -16.53 -44.94
N GLU A 98 -16.86 -16.79 -44.01
CA GLU A 98 -18.31 -16.78 -44.24
C GLU A 98 -18.88 -15.35 -44.11
N PRO A 99 -19.65 -14.85 -45.10
CA PRO A 99 -20.17 -13.47 -45.15
C PRO A 99 -21.20 -13.12 -44.05
N SER A 100 -21.64 -14.10 -43.26
CA SER A 100 -22.56 -13.94 -42.13
C SER A 100 -21.86 -13.91 -40.77
N THR A 101 -20.52 -14.00 -40.75
CA THR A 101 -19.74 -14.07 -39.51
C THR A 101 -18.75 -12.90 -39.40
N PRO A 102 -18.76 -12.18 -38.27
CA PRO A 102 -18.11 -10.89 -38.13
C PRO A 102 -16.60 -10.89 -37.97
N GLY A 103 -15.94 -9.94 -38.64
CA GLY A 103 -14.79 -9.20 -38.11
C GLY A 103 -13.61 -8.95 -39.07
N VAL A 104 -12.55 -8.40 -38.47
CA VAL A 104 -11.30 -7.96 -39.09
C VAL A 104 -10.55 -9.13 -39.74
N VAL A 105 -10.36 -9.03 -41.05
CA VAL A 105 -9.76 -10.04 -41.93
C VAL A 105 -8.48 -10.68 -41.36
N ASN A 106 -8.49 -12.01 -41.22
CA ASN A 106 -7.32 -12.87 -41.09
C ASN A 106 -6.57 -12.94 -42.44
N ALA A 107 -6.02 -11.81 -42.89
CA ALA A 107 -5.14 -11.76 -44.04
C ALA A 107 -3.75 -11.43 -43.52
N GLY A 108 -2.69 -11.98 -44.14
CA GLY A 108 -1.28 -11.69 -43.83
C GLY A 108 -0.84 -10.24 -44.08
N ASN A 109 -1.72 -9.26 -43.87
CA ASN A 109 -1.51 -7.84 -43.96
C ASN A 109 -1.43 -7.23 -42.55
N LYS A 110 -0.37 -6.46 -42.31
CA LYS A 110 -0.09 -5.77 -41.05
C LYS A 110 -1.13 -4.67 -40.84
N LEU A 111 -1.89 -4.73 -39.75
CA LEU A 111 -2.61 -3.55 -39.26
C LEU A 111 -1.58 -2.53 -38.81
N HIS A 112 -1.58 -1.35 -39.43
CA HIS A 112 -0.67 -0.30 -39.03
C HIS A 112 -1.13 0.25 -37.67
N ASN A 113 -2.40 0.66 -37.55
CA ASN A 113 -2.92 1.25 -36.31
C ASN A 113 -4.35 0.76 -36.03
N PHE A 114 -4.64 0.39 -34.79
CA PHE A 114 -6.00 0.13 -34.28
C PHE A 114 -6.28 1.02 -33.06
N ILE A 115 -7.37 1.78 -33.10
CA ILE A 115 -7.86 2.61 -32.00
C ILE A 115 -9.34 2.30 -31.78
N LEU A 116 -9.69 1.92 -30.55
CA LEU A 116 -11.07 1.89 -30.08
C LEU A 116 -11.25 2.89 -28.94
N GLU A 117 -12.00 3.95 -29.20
CA GLU A 117 -12.50 4.88 -28.19
C GLU A 117 -13.86 4.37 -27.69
N GLY A 118 -13.90 3.88 -26.46
CA GLY A 118 -15.15 3.49 -25.81
C GLY A 118 -16.03 4.68 -25.49
N ASN A 119 -15.47 5.90 -25.41
CA ASN A 119 -16.20 7.14 -25.12
C ASN A 119 -17.09 7.01 -23.87
N GLY A 120 -16.62 6.31 -22.84
CA GLY A 120 -17.36 6.07 -21.60
C GLY A 120 -18.49 5.03 -21.70
N HIS A 121 -18.72 4.44 -22.88
CA HIS A 121 -19.72 3.40 -23.07
C HIS A 121 -19.21 2.02 -22.67
N ARG A 122 -20.16 1.08 -22.56
CA ARG A 122 -19.88 -0.32 -22.21
C ARG A 122 -20.30 -1.33 -23.26
N ILE A 123 -19.61 -2.47 -23.25
CA ILE A 123 -20.01 -3.71 -23.92
C ILE A 123 -20.51 -4.66 -22.84
N PHE A 124 -21.76 -5.11 -22.91
CA PHE A 124 -22.37 -5.87 -21.82
C PHE A 124 -23.26 -7.01 -22.32
N ASN A 125 -23.70 -7.86 -21.38
CA ASN A 125 -24.36 -9.15 -21.68
C ASN A 125 -23.53 -9.99 -22.68
N LEU A 126 -22.21 -9.93 -22.57
CA LEU A 126 -21.27 -10.64 -23.42
C LEU A 126 -20.98 -12.02 -22.82
N LYS A 127 -21.11 -13.08 -23.61
CA LYS A 127 -20.65 -14.42 -23.23
C LYS A 127 -19.54 -14.88 -24.15
N LEU A 128 -18.37 -15.15 -23.60
CA LEU A 128 -17.21 -15.64 -24.35
C LEU A 128 -16.99 -17.10 -24.00
N ASN A 129 -16.94 -17.98 -25.01
CA ASN A 129 -16.55 -19.37 -24.81
C ASN A 129 -15.49 -19.76 -25.83
N PHE A 130 -14.24 -19.52 -25.48
CA PHE A 130 -13.12 -19.73 -26.38
C PHE A 130 -12.46 -21.07 -26.12
N THR A 131 -12.45 -21.92 -27.14
CA THR A 131 -11.79 -23.23 -27.13
C THR A 131 -10.54 -23.28 -28.01
N ALA A 132 -10.24 -22.20 -28.73
CA ALA A 132 -9.03 -22.03 -29.51
C ALA A 132 -7.98 -21.20 -28.75
N SER A 133 -6.71 -21.58 -28.87
CA SER A 133 -5.62 -20.84 -28.23
C SER A 133 -5.44 -19.46 -28.88
N GLY A 134 -5.09 -18.44 -28.07
CA GLY A 134 -4.87 -17.09 -28.58
C GLY A 134 -6.15 -16.28 -28.80
N SER A 135 -7.30 -16.77 -28.32
CA SER A 135 -8.60 -16.13 -28.52
C SER A 135 -8.86 -14.98 -27.55
N GLY A 136 -9.42 -13.89 -28.07
CA GLY A 136 -10.05 -12.81 -27.31
C GLY A 136 -11.23 -12.23 -28.09
N LEU A 137 -11.89 -11.21 -27.54
CA LEU A 137 -12.93 -10.46 -28.26
C LEU A 137 -12.35 -9.89 -29.56
N PHE A 138 -11.15 -9.32 -29.49
CA PHE A 138 -10.42 -8.79 -30.65
C PHE A 138 -9.43 -9.82 -31.20
N PRO A 139 -9.20 -9.82 -32.53
CA PRO A 139 -8.34 -10.80 -33.16
C PRO A 139 -6.86 -10.63 -32.80
N THR A 140 -6.14 -11.73 -32.90
CA THR A 140 -4.67 -11.79 -32.89
C THR A 140 -4.10 -11.37 -34.26
N ALA A 141 -4.45 -10.18 -34.76
CA ALA A 141 -3.85 -9.63 -36.00
C ALA A 141 -2.52 -8.91 -35.70
N THR A 142 -1.59 -8.82 -36.65
CA THR A 142 -0.33 -8.07 -36.48
C THR A 142 -0.61 -6.56 -36.42
N TYR A 143 -0.59 -5.97 -35.22
CA TYR A 143 -0.72 -4.53 -35.01
C TYR A 143 0.68 -3.90 -34.94
N ARG A 144 0.89 -2.73 -35.54
CA ARG A 144 2.06 -1.91 -35.19
C ARG A 144 1.75 -1.03 -33.97
N THR A 145 0.58 -0.43 -33.91
CA THR A 145 0.03 0.24 -32.71
C THR A 145 -1.39 -0.24 -32.40
N LEU A 146 -1.68 -0.42 -31.11
CA LEU A 146 -2.98 -0.85 -30.59
C LEU A 146 -3.37 0.06 -29.42
N THR A 147 -4.54 0.68 -29.47
CA THR A 147 -5.09 1.52 -28.41
C THR A 147 -6.55 1.16 -28.15
N ILE A 148 -6.90 0.87 -26.90
CA ILE A 148 -8.29 0.84 -26.44
C ILE A 148 -8.38 1.74 -25.22
N ARG A 149 -9.41 2.60 -25.18
CA ARG A 149 -9.58 3.49 -24.05
C ARG A 149 -11.01 3.83 -23.70
N HIS A 150 -11.24 4.20 -22.44
CA HIS A 150 -12.52 4.66 -21.89
C HIS A 150 -13.66 3.69 -22.18
N LEU A 151 -13.45 2.41 -21.86
CA LEU A 151 -14.33 1.31 -22.21
C LEU A 151 -14.57 0.41 -21.00
N THR A 152 -15.83 0.10 -20.72
CA THR A 152 -16.17 -0.99 -19.79
C THR A 152 -16.61 -2.23 -20.56
N VAL A 153 -16.11 -3.42 -20.19
CA VAL A 153 -16.56 -4.71 -20.74
C VAL A 153 -17.09 -5.58 -19.59
N GLU A 154 -18.36 -5.94 -19.66
CA GLU A 154 -19.06 -6.83 -18.72
C GLU A 154 -19.29 -8.18 -19.40
N THR A 155 -18.64 -9.24 -18.91
CA THR A 155 -18.67 -10.55 -19.59
C THR A 155 -18.72 -11.74 -18.64
N ASP A 156 -19.36 -12.82 -19.09
CA ASP A 156 -19.09 -14.16 -18.60
C ASP A 156 -18.18 -14.88 -19.60
N ALA A 157 -16.92 -15.13 -19.23
CA ALA A 157 -15.91 -15.72 -20.10
C ALA A 157 -15.48 -17.11 -19.61
N THR A 158 -15.44 -18.07 -20.53
CA THR A 158 -14.87 -19.41 -20.32
C THR A 158 -13.71 -19.60 -21.30
N PHE A 159 -12.53 -19.82 -20.75
CA PHE A 159 -11.30 -20.04 -21.51
C PHE A 159 -10.90 -21.52 -21.44
N GLY A 160 -11.26 -22.26 -22.49
CA GLY A 160 -10.95 -23.67 -22.68
C GLY A 160 -9.57 -23.97 -23.28
N ALA A 161 -8.80 -22.94 -23.64
CA ALA A 161 -7.50 -23.08 -24.30
C ALA A 161 -6.47 -22.06 -23.80
N GLU A 162 -5.20 -22.29 -24.12
CA GLU A 162 -4.11 -21.44 -23.63
C GLU A 162 -4.14 -20.05 -24.28
N LYS A 163 -3.59 -19.04 -23.58
CA LYS A 163 -3.44 -17.67 -24.11
C LYS A 163 -4.80 -17.06 -24.46
N CYS A 164 -5.74 -17.09 -23.52
CA CYS A 164 -7.04 -16.45 -23.68
C CYS A 164 -7.15 -15.21 -22.78
N GLY A 165 -7.84 -14.19 -23.29
CA GLY A 165 -8.23 -13.04 -22.50
C GLY A 165 -9.48 -12.39 -23.04
N VAL A 166 -10.15 -11.55 -22.25
CA VAL A 166 -11.42 -10.94 -22.66
C VAL A 166 -11.19 -10.06 -23.87
N LEU A 167 -10.18 -9.19 -23.84
CA LEU A 167 -9.86 -8.33 -24.98
C LEU A 167 -9.02 -9.06 -26.01
N PHE A 168 -7.89 -9.63 -25.58
CA PHE A 168 -6.94 -10.29 -26.46
C PHE A 168 -6.45 -11.61 -25.88
N GLY A 169 -6.37 -12.65 -26.71
CA GLY A 169 -5.71 -13.88 -26.29
C GLY A 169 -4.20 -13.76 -26.31
N SER A 170 -3.64 -13.19 -27.39
CA SER A 170 -2.22 -12.83 -27.45
C SER A 170 -2.04 -11.46 -28.09
N ILE A 171 -1.08 -10.68 -27.59
CA ILE A 171 -0.57 -9.56 -28.36
C ILE A 171 0.57 -10.09 -29.26
N PRO A 172 0.57 -9.75 -30.56
CA PRO A 172 1.62 -10.16 -31.49
C PRO A 172 2.99 -9.61 -31.10
N LYS A 173 4.03 -10.31 -31.56
CA LYS A 173 5.42 -9.90 -31.35
C LYS A 173 5.67 -8.50 -31.92
N ASP A 174 5.26 -8.23 -33.15
CA ASP A 174 5.55 -7.00 -33.89
C ASP A 174 4.79 -5.75 -33.42
N ALA A 175 3.94 -5.87 -32.39
CA ALA A 175 3.31 -4.73 -31.73
C ALA A 175 4.34 -3.83 -31.04
N ARG A 176 4.56 -2.65 -31.62
CA ARG A 176 5.47 -1.65 -31.06
C ARG A 176 4.86 -0.96 -29.85
N GLU A 177 3.57 -0.69 -29.89
CA GLU A 177 2.89 -0.03 -28.78
C GLU A 177 1.49 -0.62 -28.60
N THR A 178 1.17 -1.01 -27.38
CA THR A 178 -0.16 -1.38 -26.93
C THR A 178 -0.51 -0.52 -25.73
N LEU A 179 -1.57 0.28 -25.85
CA LEU A 179 -2.08 1.17 -24.81
C LEU A 179 -3.51 0.76 -24.45
N LEU A 180 -3.73 0.47 -23.18
CA LEU A 180 -5.05 0.29 -22.58
C LEU A 180 -5.20 1.38 -21.52
N GLU A 181 -6.13 2.30 -21.73
CA GLU A 181 -6.30 3.50 -20.90
C GLU A 181 -7.75 3.63 -20.43
N ASP A 182 -8.00 3.69 -19.12
CA ASP A 182 -9.35 3.74 -18.56
C ASP A 182 -10.25 2.62 -19.12
N VAL A 183 -9.74 1.39 -19.05
CA VAL A 183 -10.47 0.19 -19.47
C VAL A 183 -10.83 -0.64 -18.24
N THR A 184 -12.11 -0.97 -18.09
CA THR A 184 -12.63 -1.74 -16.98
C THR A 184 -13.18 -3.10 -17.46
N ILE A 185 -12.73 -4.20 -16.84
CA ILE A 185 -13.28 -5.55 -17.08
C ILE A 185 -14.07 -6.02 -15.84
N LYS A 186 -15.33 -6.43 -16.05
CA LYS A 186 -16.26 -6.93 -15.02
C LYS A 186 -16.85 -8.29 -15.43
N GLY A 187 -17.40 -9.00 -14.45
CA GLY A 187 -18.17 -10.23 -14.65
C GLY A 187 -17.43 -11.47 -14.14
N THR A 188 -17.62 -12.62 -14.79
CA THR A 188 -17.04 -13.91 -14.36
C THR A 188 -16.09 -14.46 -15.40
N ILE A 189 -14.92 -14.92 -15.00
CA ILE A 189 -13.91 -15.48 -15.90
C ILE A 189 -13.45 -16.83 -15.36
N SER A 190 -13.66 -17.90 -16.12
CA SER A 190 -13.18 -19.24 -15.78
C SER A 190 -12.08 -19.65 -16.74
N SER A 191 -10.90 -20.01 -16.23
CA SER A 191 -9.80 -20.55 -17.03
C SER A 191 -9.56 -22.02 -16.71
N SER A 192 -9.60 -22.87 -17.73
CA SER A 192 -9.22 -24.29 -17.59
C SER A 192 -7.90 -24.62 -18.29
N SER A 193 -7.22 -23.59 -18.82
CA SER A 193 -5.95 -23.71 -19.53
C SER A 193 -4.96 -22.58 -19.21
N SER A 194 -3.70 -22.73 -19.61
CA SER A 194 -2.60 -21.88 -19.13
C SER A 194 -2.56 -20.49 -19.78
N LYS A 195 -1.92 -19.52 -19.11
CA LYS A 195 -1.64 -18.18 -19.66
C LYS A 195 -2.93 -17.42 -19.98
N CYS A 196 -3.85 -17.40 -19.05
CA CYS A 196 -5.11 -16.66 -19.21
C CYS A 196 -5.07 -15.36 -18.42
N GLY A 197 -5.61 -14.27 -18.98
CA GLY A 197 -5.73 -13.02 -18.23
C GLY A 197 -7.04 -12.32 -18.52
N ALA A 198 -7.56 -11.51 -17.60
CA ALA A 198 -8.84 -10.83 -17.87
C ALA A 198 -8.71 -9.89 -19.06
N PHE A 199 -7.62 -9.14 -19.19
CA PHE A 199 -7.39 -8.27 -20.35
C PHE A 199 -6.71 -9.05 -21.47
N ILE A 200 -5.55 -9.64 -21.17
CA ILE A 200 -4.67 -10.26 -22.16
C ILE A 200 -4.24 -11.65 -21.69
N GLY A 201 -4.39 -12.67 -22.52
CA GLY A 201 -3.85 -14.00 -22.18
C GLY A 201 -2.33 -14.01 -22.10
N SER A 202 -1.68 -13.69 -23.22
CA SER A 202 -0.22 -13.70 -23.36
C SER A 202 0.30 -12.46 -24.07
N TYR A 203 1.37 -11.88 -23.55
CA TYR A 203 2.18 -10.91 -24.27
C TYR A 203 3.58 -11.51 -24.36
N ASP A 204 3.92 -12.05 -25.54
CA ASP A 204 5.24 -12.64 -25.81
C ASP A 204 5.97 -11.83 -26.86
N ASN A 205 6.93 -11.02 -26.42
CA ASN A 205 7.79 -10.22 -27.28
C ASN A 205 9.25 -10.72 -27.32
N SER A 206 9.46 -12.04 -27.22
CA SER A 206 10.79 -12.65 -27.20
C SER A 206 11.65 -12.45 -28.47
N ALA A 207 11.05 -12.04 -29.59
CA ALA A 207 11.73 -11.96 -30.90
C ALA A 207 12.11 -10.54 -31.35
N ASN A 208 11.76 -9.49 -30.61
CA ASN A 208 11.95 -8.10 -31.05
C ASN A 208 12.93 -7.29 -30.21
N GLU A 209 13.34 -6.17 -30.79
CA GLU A 209 14.12 -5.10 -30.18
C GLU A 209 13.43 -4.59 -28.90
N SER A 210 14.22 -4.08 -27.96
CA SER A 210 13.83 -3.57 -26.63
C SER A 210 12.86 -2.36 -26.63
N THR A 211 12.23 -2.05 -27.77
CA THR A 211 11.43 -0.83 -27.97
C THR A 211 9.92 -1.04 -27.84
N ASN A 212 9.43 -2.28 -27.80
CA ASN A 212 8.00 -2.51 -27.70
C ASN A 212 7.46 -2.14 -26.31
N LYS A 213 6.25 -1.56 -26.27
CA LYS A 213 5.63 -1.06 -25.05
C LYS A 213 4.23 -1.65 -24.86
N LEU A 214 3.94 -2.13 -23.65
CA LEU A 214 2.59 -2.44 -23.18
C LEU A 214 2.26 -1.55 -21.98
N THR A 215 1.25 -0.70 -22.13
CA THR A 215 0.85 0.29 -21.11
C THR A 215 -0.58 0.04 -20.69
N PHE A 216 -0.79 -0.08 -19.38
CA PHE A 216 -2.09 0.05 -18.74
C PHE A 216 -2.09 1.35 -17.92
N SER A 217 -3.10 2.20 -18.11
CA SER A 217 -3.24 3.47 -17.40
C SER A 217 -4.68 3.65 -16.92
N GLY A 218 -4.93 3.83 -15.63
CA GLY A 218 -6.29 4.01 -15.11
C GLY A 218 -7.22 2.80 -15.29
N CYS A 219 -6.68 1.61 -15.61
CA CYS A 219 -7.50 0.43 -15.87
C CYS A 219 -8.00 -0.22 -14.57
N ALA A 220 -9.11 -0.95 -14.63
CA ALA A 220 -9.68 -1.66 -13.48
C ALA A 220 -10.10 -3.09 -13.82
N MET A 221 -9.72 -4.04 -12.96
CA MET A 221 -10.18 -5.42 -13.04
C MET A 221 -11.11 -5.69 -11.85
N LYS A 222 -12.41 -5.85 -12.15
CA LYS A 222 -13.50 -6.03 -11.18
C LYS A 222 -14.28 -7.32 -11.44
N ALA A 223 -13.57 -8.38 -11.85
CA ALA A 223 -14.16 -9.65 -12.24
C ALA A 223 -13.87 -10.76 -11.22
N GLN A 224 -14.81 -11.69 -11.04
CA GLN A 224 -14.55 -12.94 -10.35
C GLN A 224 -13.76 -13.86 -11.29
N ILE A 225 -12.68 -14.47 -10.79
CA ILE A 225 -11.83 -15.37 -11.57
C ILE A 225 -11.82 -16.76 -10.94
N ASP A 226 -12.27 -17.77 -11.68
CA ASP A 226 -12.02 -19.18 -11.38
C ASP A 226 -10.81 -19.66 -12.19
N ALA A 227 -9.63 -19.58 -11.57
CA ALA A 227 -8.35 -19.88 -12.16
C ALA A 227 -8.00 -21.37 -12.03
N GLY A 228 -8.69 -22.22 -12.79
CA GLY A 228 -8.50 -23.68 -12.80
C GLY A 228 -7.14 -24.14 -13.35
N ALA A 229 -6.37 -23.26 -14.00
CA ALA A 229 -5.08 -23.57 -14.62
C ALA A 229 -3.96 -22.60 -14.26
N ILE A 230 -2.74 -22.95 -14.66
CA ILE A 230 -1.52 -22.21 -14.30
C ILE A 230 -1.40 -20.87 -15.03
N GLN A 231 -0.66 -19.92 -14.43
CA GLN A 231 -0.31 -18.65 -15.07
C GLN A 231 -1.57 -17.84 -15.43
N THR A 232 -2.45 -17.67 -14.44
CA THR A 232 -3.62 -16.81 -14.58
C THR A 232 -3.35 -15.46 -13.91
N GLY A 233 -3.62 -14.37 -14.62
CA GLY A 233 -3.48 -13.00 -14.13
C GLY A 233 -4.78 -12.23 -14.22
N GLY A 234 -5.06 -11.29 -13.31
CA GLY A 234 -6.20 -10.39 -13.51
C GLY A 234 -6.01 -9.48 -14.73
N TYR A 235 -4.78 -9.06 -15.04
CA TYR A 235 -4.48 -8.29 -16.25
C TYR A 235 -3.92 -9.19 -17.34
N VAL A 236 -2.78 -9.82 -17.06
CA VAL A 236 -2.03 -10.62 -18.04
C VAL A 236 -1.70 -12.00 -17.49
N GLY A 237 -2.05 -13.06 -18.22
CA GLY A 237 -1.70 -14.43 -17.82
C GLY A 237 -0.19 -14.67 -17.86
N PHE A 238 0.44 -14.36 -18.99
CA PHE A 238 1.87 -14.55 -19.21
C PHE A 238 2.52 -13.38 -19.92
N LEU A 239 3.54 -12.80 -19.28
CA LEU A 239 4.40 -11.77 -19.83
C LEU A 239 5.77 -12.36 -20.17
N SER A 240 6.20 -12.25 -21.43
CA SER A 240 7.56 -12.56 -21.86
C SER A 240 8.09 -11.58 -22.90
N GLY A 241 9.42 -11.48 -23.01
CA GLY A 241 10.10 -10.66 -24.01
C GLY A 241 10.91 -9.49 -23.47
N THR A 242 11.36 -8.63 -24.40
CA THR A 242 12.39 -7.59 -24.19
C THR A 242 11.82 -6.18 -24.02
N GLY A 243 10.51 -5.99 -24.18
CA GLY A 243 9.84 -4.68 -24.17
C GLY A 243 9.58 -4.12 -22.77
N THR A 244 9.09 -2.88 -22.71
CA THR A 244 8.67 -2.21 -21.47
C THR A 244 7.20 -2.48 -21.20
N VAL A 245 6.87 -2.84 -19.96
CA VAL A 245 5.50 -3.02 -19.49
C VAL A 245 5.25 -2.09 -18.32
N SER A 246 4.20 -1.28 -18.37
CA SER A 246 3.86 -0.35 -17.28
C SER A 246 2.39 -0.43 -16.91
N PHE A 247 2.13 -0.44 -15.61
CA PHE A 247 0.81 -0.27 -15.01
C PHE A 247 0.83 1.02 -14.19
N THR A 248 -0.07 1.95 -14.48
CA THR A 248 -0.18 3.23 -13.78
C THR A 248 -1.62 3.47 -13.39
N ASP A 249 -1.87 3.84 -12.14
CA ASP A 249 -3.23 4.11 -11.63
C ASP A 249 -4.21 2.94 -11.86
N CYS A 250 -3.70 1.71 -11.89
CA CYS A 250 -4.48 0.52 -12.20
C CYS A 250 -4.95 -0.18 -10.93
N SER A 251 -6.15 -0.78 -10.96
CA SER A 251 -6.71 -1.49 -9.80
C SER A 251 -7.14 -2.93 -10.11
N VAL A 252 -7.03 -3.79 -9.10
CA VAL A 252 -7.63 -5.12 -9.02
C VAL A 252 -8.56 -5.12 -7.82
N ASP A 253 -9.82 -5.45 -8.00
CA ASP A 253 -10.79 -5.69 -6.93
C ASP A 253 -11.60 -6.94 -7.29
N ALA A 254 -11.14 -8.09 -6.81
CA ALA A 254 -11.61 -9.38 -7.32
C ALA A 254 -11.63 -10.50 -6.29
N GLN A 255 -12.54 -11.44 -6.54
CA GLN A 255 -12.58 -12.75 -5.92
C GLN A 255 -11.90 -13.76 -6.86
N ILE A 256 -10.75 -14.29 -6.46
CA ILE A 256 -9.94 -15.19 -7.28
C ILE A 256 -9.87 -16.57 -6.62
N THR A 257 -10.50 -17.57 -7.23
CA THR A 257 -10.35 -18.97 -6.84
C THR A 257 -9.19 -19.59 -7.61
N ALA A 258 -8.07 -19.82 -6.95
CA ALA A 258 -6.86 -20.40 -7.50
C ALA A 258 -6.88 -21.93 -7.42
N GLY A 259 -7.21 -22.58 -8.54
CA GLY A 259 -7.17 -24.04 -8.69
C GLY A 259 -5.76 -24.60 -8.95
N ASN A 260 -4.79 -23.77 -9.35
CA ASN A 260 -3.46 -24.22 -9.76
C ASN A 260 -2.33 -23.25 -9.36
N ASN A 261 -1.13 -23.49 -9.86
CA ASN A 261 0.06 -22.67 -9.56
C ASN A 261 0.10 -21.36 -10.36
N ARG A 262 0.84 -20.38 -9.84
CA ARG A 262 1.18 -19.14 -10.53
C ARG A 262 -0.02 -18.24 -10.82
N ILE A 263 -0.74 -17.85 -9.77
CA ILE A 263 -1.95 -17.04 -9.87
C ILE A 263 -1.66 -15.66 -9.28
N GLY A 264 -1.74 -14.61 -10.10
CA GLY A 264 -1.44 -13.24 -9.71
C GLY A 264 -2.64 -12.31 -9.92
N GLY A 265 -2.85 -11.35 -9.03
CA GLY A 265 -3.90 -10.34 -9.24
C GLY A 265 -3.66 -9.51 -10.50
N TYR A 266 -2.42 -9.17 -10.83
CA TYR A 266 -2.09 -8.50 -12.10
C TYR A 266 -1.52 -9.47 -13.13
N VAL A 267 -0.43 -10.16 -12.78
CA VAL A 267 0.34 -10.98 -13.71
C VAL A 267 0.51 -12.39 -13.16
N GLY A 268 0.08 -13.40 -13.93
CA GLY A 268 0.26 -14.81 -13.55
C GLY A 268 1.73 -15.24 -13.58
N SER A 269 2.46 -14.92 -14.65
CA SER A 269 3.89 -15.23 -14.74
C SER A 269 4.65 -14.28 -15.66
N LEU A 270 5.84 -13.88 -15.23
CA LEU A 270 6.76 -12.98 -15.91
C LEU A 270 8.07 -13.71 -16.26
N ASN A 271 8.44 -13.71 -17.54
CA ASN A 271 9.63 -14.36 -18.09
C ASN A 271 10.23 -13.51 -19.22
N GLY A 272 10.87 -12.38 -18.88
CA GLY A 272 11.36 -11.41 -19.86
C GLY A 272 12.78 -10.89 -19.62
N THR A 273 13.17 -9.90 -20.42
CA THR A 273 14.46 -9.21 -20.39
C THR A 273 14.33 -7.69 -20.53
N GLY A 274 13.13 -7.14 -20.32
CA GLY A 274 12.83 -5.69 -20.41
C GLY A 274 12.72 -4.98 -19.05
N GLU A 275 11.84 -3.98 -18.95
CA GLU A 275 11.47 -3.31 -17.69
C GLU A 275 9.97 -3.50 -17.43
N VAL A 276 9.61 -3.84 -16.19
CA VAL A 276 8.22 -3.92 -15.76
C VAL A 276 8.01 -2.98 -14.58
N SER A 277 7.06 -2.05 -14.70
CA SER A 277 6.78 -1.07 -13.66
C SER A 277 5.31 -1.08 -13.24
N PHE A 278 5.08 -0.89 -11.95
CA PHE A 278 3.79 -0.63 -11.34
C PHE A 278 3.91 0.68 -10.57
N ALA A 279 3.03 1.63 -10.85
CA ALA A 279 2.98 2.94 -10.21
C ALA A 279 1.55 3.23 -9.76
N ASN A 280 1.38 3.58 -8.48
CA ASN A 280 0.07 3.90 -7.90
C ASN A 280 -1.00 2.84 -8.20
N CYS A 281 -0.67 1.57 -7.95
CA CYS A 281 -1.53 0.44 -8.25
C CYS A 281 -2.02 -0.25 -6.98
N THR A 282 -3.27 -0.70 -6.97
CA THR A 282 -3.90 -1.34 -5.81
C THR A 282 -4.47 -2.72 -6.14
N SER A 283 -4.15 -3.71 -5.32
CA SER A 283 -4.76 -5.05 -5.39
C SER A 283 -5.63 -5.31 -4.17
N ALA A 284 -6.92 -5.53 -4.35
CA ALA A 284 -7.93 -5.72 -3.31
C ALA A 284 -8.82 -6.93 -3.61
N GLY A 285 -9.59 -7.35 -2.59
CA GLY A 285 -10.45 -8.53 -2.65
C GLY A 285 -9.84 -9.75 -1.95
N GLU A 286 -10.13 -10.95 -2.45
CA GLU A 286 -9.68 -12.21 -1.84
C GLU A 286 -9.19 -13.19 -2.90
N MET A 287 -8.08 -13.86 -2.63
CA MET A 287 -7.56 -14.95 -3.44
C MET A 287 -7.45 -16.21 -2.58
N THR A 288 -8.16 -17.28 -2.95
CA THR A 288 -8.15 -18.55 -2.21
C THR A 288 -7.70 -19.71 -3.09
N GLY A 289 -6.87 -20.62 -2.60
CA GLY A 289 -6.49 -21.82 -3.35
C GLY A 289 -5.84 -22.91 -2.50
N THR A 290 -6.21 -24.16 -2.75
CA THR A 290 -5.88 -25.31 -1.87
C THR A 290 -4.70 -26.15 -2.36
N GLY A 291 -4.41 -26.16 -3.67
CA GLY A 291 -3.39 -27.04 -4.26
C GLY A 291 -2.20 -26.36 -4.93
N GLY A 292 -2.28 -25.05 -5.20
CA GLY A 292 -1.29 -24.31 -5.98
C GLY A 292 -0.22 -23.59 -5.16
N LYS A 293 0.89 -23.24 -5.81
CA LYS A 293 2.00 -22.44 -5.26
C LYS A 293 2.09 -21.10 -5.97
N TRP A 294 2.76 -20.15 -5.33
CA TRP A 294 3.03 -18.80 -5.86
C TRP A 294 1.74 -18.01 -6.06
N PHE A 295 1.11 -17.57 -4.98
CA PHE A 295 -0.03 -16.66 -5.06
C PHE A 295 0.38 -15.25 -4.65
N SER A 296 -0.18 -14.25 -5.32
CA SER A 296 0.13 -12.85 -5.01
C SER A 296 -0.93 -11.88 -5.51
N GLY A 297 -1.05 -10.74 -4.84
CA GLY A 297 -1.88 -9.64 -5.32
C GLY A 297 -1.37 -8.99 -6.61
N PHE A 298 -0.07 -9.07 -6.92
CA PHE A 298 0.53 -8.48 -8.13
C PHE A 298 1.09 -9.53 -9.10
N VAL A 299 2.38 -9.85 -8.99
CA VAL A 299 3.10 -10.69 -9.95
C VAL A 299 3.45 -12.02 -9.30
N SER A 300 2.79 -13.08 -9.73
CA SER A 300 2.89 -14.34 -9.02
C SER A 300 4.25 -15.03 -9.15
N ALA A 301 4.80 -15.13 -10.35
CA ALA A 301 6.08 -15.78 -10.57
C ALA A 301 6.97 -15.01 -11.54
N ILE A 302 8.20 -14.74 -11.11
CA ILE A 302 9.21 -14.02 -11.87
C ILE A 302 10.37 -14.97 -12.19
N TYR A 303 10.61 -15.23 -13.47
CA TYR A 303 11.69 -16.08 -14.00
C TYR A 303 12.50 -15.30 -15.02
N THR A 304 13.34 -14.37 -14.59
CA THR A 304 13.66 -13.27 -15.49
C THR A 304 15.08 -12.73 -15.38
N THR A 305 15.39 -11.90 -16.36
CA THR A 305 16.54 -10.99 -16.40
C THR A 305 16.09 -9.52 -16.34
N CYS A 306 14.77 -9.27 -16.30
CA CYS A 306 14.18 -7.95 -16.30
C CYS A 306 14.26 -7.25 -14.93
N ASN A 307 14.20 -5.92 -14.99
CA ASN A 307 14.00 -5.10 -13.80
C ASN A 307 12.50 -4.97 -13.53
N VAL A 308 12.11 -5.15 -12.28
CA VAL A 308 10.71 -4.97 -11.82
C VAL A 308 10.68 -3.91 -10.73
N THR A 309 9.89 -2.87 -10.94
CA THR A 309 9.74 -1.77 -9.98
C THR A 309 8.29 -1.59 -9.57
N PHE A 310 8.04 -1.52 -8.26
CA PHE A 310 6.76 -1.13 -7.66
C PHE A 310 6.97 0.20 -6.96
N THR A 311 6.12 1.19 -7.24
CA THR A 311 6.18 2.53 -6.68
C THR A 311 4.80 2.96 -6.24
N ASP A 312 4.63 3.34 -4.97
CA ASP A 312 3.34 3.79 -4.43
C ASP A 312 2.22 2.74 -4.60
N CYS A 313 2.56 1.45 -4.55
CA CYS A 313 1.59 0.37 -4.73
C CYS A 313 1.09 -0.19 -3.40
N THR A 314 -0.19 -0.56 -3.35
CA THR A 314 -0.81 -1.16 -2.16
C THR A 314 -1.39 -2.53 -2.45
N ASN A 315 -1.05 -3.54 -1.64
CA ASN A 315 -1.77 -4.81 -1.61
C ASN A 315 -2.72 -4.82 -0.41
N GLU A 316 -4.03 -4.82 -0.66
CA GLU A 316 -5.11 -5.03 0.30
C GLU A 316 -5.77 -6.41 0.16
N MET A 317 -5.42 -7.15 -0.90
CA MET A 317 -5.97 -8.47 -1.17
C MET A 317 -5.58 -9.47 -0.09
N ASN A 318 -6.58 -10.16 0.46
CA ASN A 318 -6.37 -11.28 1.36
C ASN A 318 -5.99 -12.53 0.56
N LEU A 319 -4.81 -13.08 0.82
CA LEU A 319 -4.29 -14.26 0.15
C LEU A 319 -4.40 -15.46 1.08
N ASN A 320 -5.09 -16.51 0.64
CA ASN A 320 -5.19 -17.80 1.33
C ASN A 320 -4.77 -18.91 0.38
N GLY A 321 -3.46 -19.13 0.28
CA GLY A 321 -2.87 -20.12 -0.62
C GLY A 321 -2.27 -21.33 0.09
N ASN A 322 -1.67 -22.25 -0.66
CA ASN A 322 -0.91 -23.35 -0.05
C ASN A 322 0.46 -22.84 0.41
N GLN A 323 1.37 -22.52 -0.51
CA GLN A 323 2.77 -22.18 -0.19
C GLN A 323 3.34 -21.16 -1.16
N LYS A 324 4.38 -20.45 -0.71
CA LYS A 324 5.08 -19.44 -1.53
C LYS A 324 4.20 -18.25 -1.87
N ASN A 325 3.40 -17.77 -0.93
CA ASN A 325 2.53 -16.63 -1.16
C ASN A 325 3.27 -15.36 -0.76
N GLY A 326 3.11 -14.30 -1.56
CA GLY A 326 3.57 -12.97 -1.19
C GLY A 326 2.56 -11.91 -1.61
N GLY A 327 2.33 -10.90 -0.77
CA GLY A 327 1.36 -9.84 -1.07
C GLY A 327 1.58 -9.23 -2.45
N PHE A 328 2.84 -9.01 -2.84
CA PHE A 328 3.21 -8.50 -4.16
C PHE A 328 3.73 -9.60 -5.09
N ILE A 329 4.63 -10.47 -4.61
CA ILE A 329 5.29 -11.48 -5.43
C ILE A 329 5.21 -12.85 -4.77
N GLY A 330 4.69 -13.86 -5.48
CA GLY A 330 4.68 -15.23 -4.98
C GLY A 330 6.10 -15.81 -4.92
N GLY A 331 6.81 -15.79 -6.05
CA GLY A 331 8.22 -16.17 -6.08
C GLY A 331 9.02 -15.53 -7.20
N CYS A 332 10.28 -15.23 -6.95
CA CYS A 332 11.20 -14.68 -7.94
C CYS A 332 12.53 -15.45 -7.99
N SER A 333 13.00 -15.68 -9.21
CA SER A 333 14.24 -16.37 -9.51
C SER A 333 14.92 -15.72 -10.71
N SER A 334 16.25 -15.55 -10.63
CA SER A 334 17.07 -15.03 -11.72
C SER A 334 17.37 -16.13 -12.74
N ALA A 335 17.42 -15.80 -14.03
CA ALA A 335 17.97 -16.68 -15.06
C ALA A 335 19.52 -16.61 -15.09
N SER A 336 20.18 -17.68 -15.56
CA SER A 336 21.65 -17.73 -15.66
C SER A 336 22.20 -16.57 -16.52
N ASN A 337 23.15 -15.81 -15.97
CA ASN A 337 23.92 -14.72 -16.61
C ASN A 337 23.29 -13.32 -16.61
N ALA A 338 22.21 -13.08 -15.86
CA ALA A 338 21.66 -11.73 -15.70
C ALA A 338 21.73 -11.22 -14.26
N THR A 339 21.64 -9.90 -14.11
CA THR A 339 21.57 -9.20 -12.83
C THR A 339 20.25 -8.43 -12.68
N PRO A 340 19.10 -9.11 -12.64
CA PRO A 340 17.82 -8.43 -12.50
C PRO A 340 17.74 -7.65 -11.19
N THR A 341 16.88 -6.66 -11.14
CA THR A 341 16.56 -5.93 -9.90
C THR A 341 15.07 -6.02 -9.65
N VAL A 342 14.68 -6.31 -8.40
CA VAL A 342 13.30 -6.14 -7.96
C VAL A 342 13.30 -5.07 -6.88
N THR A 343 12.62 -3.96 -7.16
CA THR A 343 12.60 -2.81 -6.28
C THR A 343 11.18 -2.43 -5.87
N PHE A 344 10.98 -2.25 -4.58
CA PHE A 344 9.77 -1.67 -4.00
C PHE A 344 10.09 -0.29 -3.43
N ARG A 345 9.24 0.70 -3.72
CA ARG A 345 9.32 2.06 -3.19
C ARG A 345 7.96 2.49 -2.67
N ARG A 346 7.87 2.91 -1.41
CA ARG A 346 6.63 3.42 -0.81
C ARG A 346 5.44 2.46 -0.99
N CYS A 347 5.72 1.17 -0.93
CA CYS A 347 4.70 0.14 -1.12
C CYS A 347 4.19 -0.37 0.23
N VAL A 348 2.90 -0.72 0.29
CA VAL A 348 2.25 -1.17 1.52
C VAL A 348 1.53 -2.50 1.30
N ASN A 349 1.78 -3.48 2.16
CA ASN A 349 0.94 -4.67 2.26
C ASN A 349 -0.02 -4.53 3.45
N ARG A 350 -1.32 -4.34 3.20
CA ARG A 350 -2.42 -4.38 4.18
C ARG A 350 -3.13 -5.73 4.21
N GLY A 351 -3.20 -6.40 3.07
CA GLY A 351 -3.85 -7.70 2.93
C GLY A 351 -3.16 -8.79 3.77
N SER A 352 -3.95 -9.70 4.33
CA SER A 352 -3.41 -10.87 5.03
C SER A 352 -2.78 -11.84 4.04
N VAL A 353 -1.64 -12.44 4.39
CA VAL A 353 -0.99 -13.50 3.61
C VAL A 353 -0.98 -14.77 4.43
N THR A 354 -1.92 -15.65 4.14
CA THR A 354 -2.11 -16.92 4.83
C THR A 354 -1.78 -18.08 3.91
N GLY A 355 -1.12 -19.09 4.44
CA GLY A 355 -1.08 -20.38 3.77
C GLY A 355 -0.79 -21.56 4.67
N THR A 356 -1.18 -22.74 4.19
CA THR A 356 -1.04 -24.00 4.92
C THR A 356 0.39 -24.56 4.86
N GLY A 357 1.17 -24.15 3.86
CA GLY A 357 2.56 -24.52 3.62
C GLY A 357 3.56 -23.42 3.99
N SER A 358 4.79 -23.61 3.54
CA SER A 358 5.93 -22.73 3.82
C SER A 358 6.02 -21.50 2.91
N TYR A 359 6.92 -20.57 3.28
CA TYR A 359 7.41 -19.48 2.43
C TYR A 359 6.38 -18.38 2.23
N GLN A 360 5.80 -17.90 3.32
CA GLN A 360 4.84 -16.81 3.28
C GLN A 360 5.56 -15.49 3.56
N GLY A 361 5.39 -14.50 2.68
CA GLY A 361 5.96 -13.17 2.85
C GLY A 361 4.89 -12.09 2.78
N GLY A 362 4.98 -11.03 3.57
CA GLY A 362 4.08 -9.88 3.38
C GLY A 362 4.26 -9.25 1.99
N PHE A 363 5.48 -9.24 1.46
CA PHE A 363 5.77 -8.77 0.10
C PHE A 363 6.13 -9.91 -0.84
N VAL A 364 7.11 -10.74 -0.48
CA VAL A 364 7.65 -11.77 -1.37
C VAL A 364 7.66 -13.14 -0.69
N GLY A 365 7.01 -14.15 -1.27
CA GLY A 365 6.99 -15.50 -0.69
C GLY A 365 8.35 -16.18 -0.73
N GLU A 366 8.92 -16.32 -1.93
CA GLU A 366 10.21 -16.99 -2.15
C GLU A 366 11.12 -16.18 -3.08
N VAL A 367 12.39 -16.05 -2.68
CA VAL A 367 13.44 -15.47 -3.50
C VAL A 367 14.57 -16.46 -3.63
N GLY A 368 14.91 -16.89 -4.83
CA GLY A 368 16.19 -17.57 -5.06
C GLY A 368 16.28 -18.44 -6.30
N ASN A 369 17.52 -18.70 -6.72
CA ASN A 369 17.85 -19.73 -7.68
C ASN A 369 19.20 -20.39 -7.31
N ASN A 370 19.16 -21.62 -6.79
CA ASN A 370 20.36 -22.41 -6.46
C ASN A 370 21.30 -22.68 -7.66
N LYS A 371 20.93 -22.29 -8.88
CA LYS A 371 21.73 -22.43 -10.11
C LYS A 371 22.28 -21.10 -10.65
N SER A 372 21.92 -19.96 -10.06
CA SER A 372 22.44 -18.67 -10.53
C SER A 372 23.88 -18.47 -10.05
N THR A 373 24.76 -18.10 -10.97
CA THR A 373 26.13 -17.66 -10.67
C THR A 373 26.27 -16.13 -10.70
N THR A 374 25.20 -15.41 -11.06
CA THR A 374 25.19 -13.95 -11.21
C THR A 374 24.42 -13.26 -10.10
N ALA A 375 24.88 -12.06 -9.73
CA ALA A 375 24.29 -11.26 -8.66
C ALA A 375 22.84 -10.86 -8.96
N TYR A 376 21.97 -10.94 -7.97
CA TYR A 376 20.56 -10.55 -8.05
C TYR A 376 20.30 -9.52 -6.94
N GLN A 377 19.47 -8.50 -7.16
CA GLN A 377 19.15 -7.52 -6.13
C GLN A 377 17.65 -7.49 -5.83
N LEU A 378 17.34 -7.53 -4.53
CA LEU A 378 16.02 -7.27 -3.99
C LEU A 378 16.11 -6.06 -3.04
N SER A 379 15.38 -4.99 -3.33
CA SER A 379 15.46 -3.74 -2.57
C SER A 379 14.09 -3.22 -2.18
N PHE A 380 13.97 -2.80 -0.93
CA PHE A 380 12.78 -2.17 -0.37
C PHE A 380 13.16 -0.80 0.18
N TYR A 381 12.44 0.23 -0.25
CA TYR A 381 12.59 1.60 0.21
C TYR A 381 11.25 2.10 0.72
N ALA A 382 11.21 2.60 1.96
CA ALA A 382 10.00 3.16 2.53
C ALA A 382 8.77 2.21 2.48
N CYS A 383 8.98 0.90 2.65
CA CYS A 383 7.92 -0.11 2.50
C CYS A 383 7.39 -0.60 3.85
N THR A 384 6.07 -0.81 3.94
CA THR A 384 5.43 -1.27 5.19
C THR A 384 4.60 -2.53 4.98
N ASN A 385 4.83 -3.55 5.82
CA ASN A 385 3.89 -4.66 5.99
C ASN A 385 2.99 -4.40 7.22
N LEU A 386 1.71 -4.12 6.98
CA LEU A 386 0.65 -4.01 7.99
C LEU A 386 -0.14 -5.31 8.13
N GLY A 387 -0.28 -6.08 7.04
CA GLY A 387 -1.04 -7.32 6.99
C GLY A 387 -0.40 -8.46 7.79
N SER A 388 -1.23 -9.35 8.34
CA SER A 388 -0.74 -10.55 9.03
C SER A 388 -0.17 -11.57 8.04
N VAL A 389 0.96 -12.20 8.38
CA VAL A 389 1.58 -13.26 7.60
C VAL A 389 1.54 -14.56 8.38
N THR A 390 0.80 -15.56 7.91
CA THR A 390 0.66 -16.87 8.57
C THR A 390 1.04 -17.99 7.63
N GLY A 391 1.99 -18.83 8.04
CA GLY A 391 2.43 -20.01 7.28
C GLY A 391 2.68 -21.20 8.21
N SER A 392 2.92 -22.39 7.66
CA SER A 392 3.40 -23.49 8.51
C SER A 392 4.87 -23.35 8.90
N ASN A 393 5.71 -22.75 8.05
CA ASN A 393 7.13 -22.50 8.32
C ASN A 393 7.70 -21.44 7.35
N GLN A 394 8.87 -20.87 7.65
CA GLN A 394 9.52 -19.81 6.84
C GLN A 394 8.55 -18.67 6.50
N SER A 395 7.93 -18.10 7.52
CA SER A 395 7.06 -16.93 7.37
C SER A 395 7.85 -15.67 7.71
N GLY A 396 7.85 -14.68 6.82
CA GLY A 396 8.50 -13.40 7.03
C GLY A 396 7.55 -12.23 6.87
N GLY A 397 7.65 -11.22 7.71
CA GLY A 397 6.83 -10.01 7.56
C GLY A 397 7.04 -9.31 6.22
N MET A 398 8.26 -9.37 5.66
CA MET A 398 8.55 -8.86 4.31
C MET A 398 8.77 -10.01 3.31
N VAL A 399 9.69 -10.93 3.61
CA VAL A 399 10.10 -12.01 2.70
C VAL A 399 10.02 -13.38 3.39
N GLY A 400 9.33 -14.36 2.80
CA GLY A 400 9.23 -15.69 3.40
C GLY A 400 10.56 -16.42 3.46
N ILE A 401 11.23 -16.57 2.32
CA ILE A 401 12.56 -17.18 2.23
C ILE A 401 13.45 -16.48 1.21
N VAL A 402 14.73 -16.38 1.58
CA VAL A 402 15.86 -16.09 0.69
C VAL A 402 16.66 -17.37 0.53
N ALA A 403 16.89 -17.83 -0.69
CA ALA A 403 17.56 -19.08 -1.02
C ALA A 403 18.61 -18.90 -2.14
N ASP A 404 19.46 -17.87 -2.05
CA ASP A 404 20.46 -17.58 -3.07
C ASP A 404 21.65 -16.77 -2.50
N LYS A 405 22.82 -17.39 -2.47
CA LYS A 405 24.07 -16.79 -1.98
C LYS A 405 24.59 -15.60 -2.79
N ASN A 406 24.05 -15.37 -3.99
CA ASN A 406 24.41 -14.24 -4.84
C ASN A 406 23.41 -13.07 -4.74
N LEU A 407 22.42 -13.18 -3.85
CA LEU A 407 21.40 -12.15 -3.66
C LEU A 407 21.89 -11.05 -2.71
N ASP A 408 21.82 -9.80 -3.16
CA ASP A 408 21.90 -8.62 -2.31
C ASP A 408 20.48 -8.22 -1.88
N VAL A 409 20.20 -8.27 -0.58
CA VAL A 409 18.92 -7.85 0.00
C VAL A 409 19.10 -6.58 0.81
N LEU A 410 18.34 -5.54 0.45
CA LEU A 410 18.36 -4.25 1.10
C LEU A 410 16.96 -3.86 1.58
N PHE A 411 16.87 -3.50 2.86
CA PHE A 411 15.74 -2.78 3.43
C PHE A 411 16.23 -1.41 3.90
N SER A 412 15.63 -0.35 3.37
CA SER A 412 15.87 1.01 3.79
C SER A 412 14.54 1.64 4.15
N ASP A 413 14.45 2.18 5.36
CA ASP A 413 13.26 2.93 5.80
C ASP A 413 12.00 2.05 5.84
N CYS A 414 12.14 0.76 6.13
CA CYS A 414 11.02 -0.18 6.07
C CYS A 414 10.42 -0.47 7.45
N ALA A 415 9.20 -0.98 7.47
CA ALA A 415 8.53 -1.41 8.68
C ALA A 415 7.78 -2.73 8.51
N ASN A 416 7.92 -3.63 9.49
CA ASN A 416 6.96 -4.71 9.71
C ASN A 416 6.16 -4.46 10.98
N VAL A 417 4.86 -4.23 10.80
CA VAL A 417 3.87 -4.01 11.86
C VAL A 417 2.91 -5.18 11.98
N GLY A 418 2.69 -5.91 10.89
CA GLY A 418 1.82 -7.08 10.88
C GLY A 418 2.34 -8.22 11.75
N THR A 419 1.41 -9.00 12.30
CA THR A 419 1.73 -10.25 13.00
C THR A 419 2.34 -11.26 12.02
N VAL A 420 3.45 -11.87 12.39
CA VAL A 420 4.07 -12.98 11.64
C VAL A 420 3.94 -14.26 12.47
N LYS A 421 3.29 -15.28 11.91
CA LYS A 421 2.97 -16.52 12.60
C LYS A 421 3.46 -17.75 11.85
N ALA A 422 4.00 -18.71 12.61
CA ALA A 422 4.22 -20.07 12.15
C ALA A 422 3.30 -21.06 12.90
N THR A 423 2.64 -21.95 12.16
CA THR A 423 1.71 -22.93 12.74
C THR A 423 2.36 -24.30 13.02
N SER A 424 3.54 -24.60 12.47
CA SER A 424 4.27 -25.84 12.78
C SER A 424 4.96 -25.74 14.14
N GLU A 425 4.76 -26.75 14.99
CA GLU A 425 5.46 -26.87 16.28
C GLU A 425 6.93 -27.33 16.12
N GLU A 426 7.27 -28.00 15.01
CA GLU A 426 8.55 -28.68 14.83
C GLU A 426 9.61 -27.82 14.12
N THR A 427 9.19 -26.78 13.38
CA THR A 427 10.10 -25.96 12.58
C THR A 427 9.85 -24.46 12.75
N LYS A 428 10.95 -23.70 12.67
CA LYS A 428 11.24 -22.60 13.62
C LYS A 428 11.55 -21.27 12.95
N TYR A 429 11.47 -21.21 11.63
CA TYR A 429 11.98 -20.08 10.88
C TYR A 429 10.87 -19.07 10.65
N THR A 430 10.81 -18.07 11.52
CA THR A 430 9.86 -16.97 11.42
C THR A 430 10.59 -15.68 11.71
N GLY A 431 10.47 -14.72 10.81
CA GLY A 431 11.19 -13.46 10.87
C GLY A 431 10.24 -12.27 10.82
N GLY A 432 10.50 -11.22 11.58
CA GLY A 432 9.78 -9.95 11.37
C GLY A 432 10.05 -9.38 9.97
N TYR A 433 11.24 -9.61 9.40
CA TYR A 433 11.54 -9.24 8.01
C TYR A 433 11.64 -10.46 7.09
N ILE A 434 12.60 -11.35 7.35
CA ILE A 434 12.85 -12.54 6.53
C ILE A 434 12.60 -13.81 7.34
N GLY A 435 11.68 -14.65 6.87
CA GLY A 435 11.35 -15.92 7.51
C GLY A 435 12.56 -16.85 7.61
N ARG A 436 13.31 -17.04 6.51
CA ARG A 436 14.57 -17.79 6.48
C ARG A 436 15.54 -17.31 5.40
N VAL A 437 16.83 -17.27 5.72
CA VAL A 437 17.94 -17.22 4.77
C VAL A 437 18.53 -18.63 4.68
N TYR A 438 18.41 -19.26 3.51
CA TYR A 438 18.78 -20.64 3.20
C TYR A 438 19.95 -20.64 2.22
N ASP A 439 21.03 -21.35 2.53
CA ASP A 439 22.25 -21.39 1.71
C ASP A 439 22.95 -20.01 1.53
N GLY A 440 22.55 -19.04 2.36
CA GLY A 440 23.14 -17.70 2.44
C GLY A 440 22.47 -16.64 1.56
N ALA A 441 22.90 -15.39 1.76
CA ALA A 441 22.71 -14.24 0.87
C ALA A 441 24.09 -13.58 0.69
N LYS A 442 24.31 -12.87 -0.42
CA LYS A 442 25.57 -12.16 -0.64
C LYS A 442 25.74 -11.03 0.37
N SER A 443 24.67 -10.27 0.57
CA SER A 443 24.57 -9.25 1.60
C SER A 443 23.15 -9.12 2.10
N LEU A 444 23.01 -8.79 3.39
CA LEU A 444 21.74 -8.50 4.02
C LEU A 444 21.88 -7.20 4.81
N THR A 445 21.25 -6.12 4.32
CA THR A 445 21.38 -4.79 4.90
C THR A 445 20.03 -4.23 5.33
N TYR A 446 19.97 -3.76 6.56
CA TYR A 446 18.85 -3.04 7.15
C TYR A 446 19.32 -1.65 7.56
N THR A 447 18.63 -0.62 7.08
CA THR A 447 18.92 0.77 7.45
C THR A 447 17.63 1.46 7.82
N ARG A 448 17.56 2.07 9.01
CA ARG A 448 16.38 2.80 9.51
C ARG A 448 15.11 1.96 9.44
N CYS A 449 15.20 0.72 9.89
CA CYS A 449 14.10 -0.26 9.82
C CYS A 449 13.41 -0.43 11.17
N LEU A 450 12.10 -0.68 11.14
CA LEU A 450 11.26 -0.88 12.32
C LEU A 450 10.63 -2.28 12.31
N SER A 451 10.75 -3.03 13.40
CA SER A 451 9.97 -4.26 13.62
C SER A 451 9.08 -4.09 14.85
N ALA A 452 7.78 -3.98 14.63
CA ALA A 452 6.80 -3.68 15.68
C ALA A 452 5.65 -4.69 15.76
N GLY A 453 5.53 -5.58 14.75
CA GLY A 453 4.57 -6.66 14.74
C GLY A 453 4.93 -7.82 15.66
N THR A 454 3.91 -8.54 16.16
CA THR A 454 4.09 -9.75 16.95
C THR A 454 4.70 -10.87 16.12
N ILE A 455 5.69 -11.59 16.66
CA ILE A 455 6.24 -12.79 16.03
C ILE A 455 5.80 -14.02 16.85
N ASP A 456 4.70 -14.63 16.42
CA ASP A 456 4.09 -15.81 17.04
C ASP A 456 4.73 -17.09 16.48
N ALA A 457 5.92 -17.41 16.99
CA ALA A 457 6.63 -18.65 16.65
C ALA A 457 7.59 -19.10 17.78
N PRO A 458 7.72 -20.41 18.05
CA PRO A 458 8.60 -20.93 19.10
C PRO A 458 10.09 -20.53 19.01
N LYS A 459 10.57 -20.19 17.81
CA LYS A 459 11.90 -19.57 17.59
C LYS A 459 11.83 -18.37 16.63
N GLY A 460 10.80 -17.55 16.77
CA GLY A 460 10.71 -16.30 16.03
C GLY A 460 11.95 -15.42 16.26
N ILE A 461 12.43 -14.76 15.20
CA ILE A 461 13.54 -13.80 15.23
C ILE A 461 13.06 -12.46 14.68
N THR A 462 13.46 -11.36 15.31
CA THR A 462 13.01 -10.00 14.93
C THR A 462 13.24 -9.66 13.45
N TYR A 463 14.43 -9.94 12.90
CA TYR A 463 14.78 -9.57 11.52
C TYR A 463 14.84 -10.77 10.60
N SER A 464 15.89 -11.60 10.72
CA SER A 464 16.07 -12.76 9.84
C SER A 464 16.54 -13.99 10.59
N THR A 465 15.95 -15.13 10.25
CA THR A 465 16.54 -16.41 10.62
C THR A 465 17.53 -16.85 9.58
N ASP A 466 18.65 -17.39 10.02
CA ASP A 466 19.70 -17.87 9.15
C ASP A 466 20.07 -19.29 9.52
N TYR A 467 20.45 -20.07 8.52
CA TYR A 467 20.95 -21.42 8.69
C TYR A 467 22.49 -21.49 8.63
N ASN A 468 23.16 -20.44 8.13
CA ASN A 468 24.61 -20.39 8.04
C ASN A 468 25.17 -19.10 8.68
N ASP A 469 26.20 -19.20 9.52
CA ASP A 469 26.79 -18.04 10.21
C ASP A 469 27.57 -17.10 9.27
N ASP A 470 27.77 -17.48 8.01
CA ASP A 470 28.56 -16.73 7.02
C ASP A 470 27.85 -15.51 6.41
N VAL A 471 26.54 -15.32 6.62
CA VAL A 471 25.83 -14.16 6.03
C VAL A 471 26.09 -12.92 6.88
N LYS A 472 26.79 -11.95 6.28
CA LYS A 472 26.99 -10.63 6.88
C LYS A 472 25.68 -9.85 6.89
N CYS A 473 24.99 -9.90 8.03
CA CYS A 473 23.84 -9.05 8.33
C CYS A 473 24.35 -7.71 8.90
N VAL A 474 23.93 -6.59 8.31
CA VAL A 474 24.27 -5.25 8.77
C VAL A 474 22.99 -4.52 9.15
N LEU A 475 22.88 -4.09 10.41
CA LEU A 475 21.80 -3.25 10.89
C LEU A 475 22.36 -1.86 11.21
N THR A 476 21.67 -0.82 10.77
CA THR A 476 22.03 0.57 11.05
C THR A 476 20.75 1.34 11.37
N ASP A 477 20.71 1.97 12.55
CA ASP A 477 19.54 2.72 13.05
C ASP A 477 18.24 1.92 13.01
N CYS A 478 18.30 0.63 13.33
CA CYS A 478 17.14 -0.27 13.30
C CYS A 478 16.58 -0.48 14.71
N TYR A 479 15.24 -0.49 14.83
CA TYR A 479 14.53 -0.53 16.11
C TYR A 479 13.52 -1.67 16.15
N ASP A 480 13.35 -2.30 17.31
CA ASP A 480 12.35 -3.33 17.52
C ASP A 480 11.61 -3.21 18.85
N LEU A 481 10.31 -3.48 18.81
CA LEU A 481 9.47 -3.45 20.00
C LEU A 481 9.85 -4.60 20.96
N SER A 482 10.05 -4.28 22.23
CA SER A 482 10.39 -5.25 23.27
C SER A 482 9.43 -6.42 23.33
N GLY A 483 9.98 -7.62 23.48
CA GLY A 483 9.21 -8.84 23.72
C GLY A 483 8.49 -9.43 22.49
N ILE A 484 8.68 -8.90 21.29
CA ILE A 484 8.07 -9.47 20.07
C ILE A 484 8.72 -10.77 19.60
N SER A 485 9.95 -11.08 20.02
CA SER A 485 10.66 -12.32 19.67
C SER A 485 11.44 -12.89 20.86
N THR A 486 11.64 -14.22 20.87
CA THR A 486 12.43 -14.91 21.90
C THR A 486 13.91 -15.05 21.53
N ASN A 487 14.27 -14.78 20.27
CA ASN A 487 15.63 -14.87 19.75
C ASN A 487 15.95 -13.65 18.89
N ARG A 488 17.19 -13.15 18.97
CA ARG A 488 17.65 -12.01 18.18
C ARG A 488 18.88 -12.35 17.37
N LYS A 489 18.98 -11.75 16.19
CA LYS A 489 20.16 -11.79 15.34
C LYS A 489 20.49 -10.36 14.91
N GLY A 490 21.63 -9.84 15.36
CA GLY A 490 22.10 -8.47 15.10
C GLY A 490 21.91 -7.50 16.28
N ASP A 491 22.50 -6.31 16.14
CA ASP A 491 22.57 -5.26 17.18
C ASP A 491 21.43 -4.22 16.99
N SER A 492 20.18 -4.66 16.84
CA SER A 492 19.05 -3.73 16.79
C SER A 492 18.76 -3.08 18.15
N ASN A 493 18.20 -1.88 18.12
CA ASN A 493 17.81 -1.15 19.32
C ASN A 493 16.44 -1.63 19.79
N GLU A 494 16.41 -2.44 20.85
CA GLU A 494 15.18 -2.80 21.52
C GLU A 494 14.61 -1.60 22.28
N VAL A 495 13.31 -1.37 22.13
CA VAL A 495 12.59 -0.27 22.76
C VAL A 495 11.26 -0.75 23.33
N SER A 496 10.90 -0.24 24.51
CA SER A 496 9.61 -0.55 25.12
C SER A 496 8.45 0.02 24.30
N GLU A 497 7.24 -0.52 24.51
CA GLU A 497 6.04 0.04 23.92
C GLU A 497 5.83 1.51 24.30
N GLU A 498 6.19 1.84 25.53
CA GLU A 498 6.11 3.19 26.07
C GLU A 498 7.02 4.18 25.33
N ARG A 499 8.27 3.79 25.07
CA ARG A 499 9.20 4.59 24.27
C ARG A 499 8.73 4.73 22.82
N MET A 500 8.14 3.67 22.24
CA MET A 500 7.52 3.74 20.90
C MET A 500 6.36 4.74 20.85
N ARG A 501 5.47 4.70 21.86
CA ARG A 501 4.32 5.59 21.97
C ARG A 501 4.73 7.05 22.21
N SER A 502 5.83 7.26 22.92
CA SER A 502 6.30 8.60 23.29
C SER A 502 6.63 9.49 22.09
N GLY A 503 6.98 8.91 20.93
CA GLY A 503 7.50 9.66 19.78
C GLY A 503 9.02 9.62 19.63
N GLU A 504 9.75 9.14 20.64
CA GLU A 504 11.22 9.05 20.61
C GLU A 504 11.73 8.30 19.38
N VAL A 505 11.21 7.10 19.13
CA VAL A 505 11.68 6.24 18.04
C VAL A 505 11.35 6.86 16.68
N THR A 506 10.17 7.48 16.58
CA THR A 506 9.77 8.25 15.40
C THR A 506 10.74 9.39 15.12
N PHE A 507 11.09 10.17 16.15
CA PHE A 507 12.05 11.27 16.03
C PHE A 507 13.44 10.78 15.59
N LEU A 508 13.95 9.70 16.17
CA LEU A 508 15.26 9.13 15.83
C LEU A 508 15.30 8.66 14.37
N LEU A 509 14.32 7.86 13.94
CA LEU A 509 14.19 7.40 12.56
C LEU A 509 14.07 8.58 11.59
N ARG A 510 13.18 9.53 11.88
CA ARG A 510 12.93 10.72 11.05
C ARG A 510 14.16 11.60 10.93
N SER A 511 14.92 11.77 12.01
CA SER A 511 16.15 12.58 12.03
C SER A 511 17.25 11.94 11.18
N ALA A 512 17.44 10.62 11.30
CA ALA A 512 18.37 9.88 10.45
C ALA A 512 17.96 9.93 8.96
N GLN A 513 16.66 9.87 8.66
CA GLN A 513 16.13 10.02 7.30
C GLN A 513 16.36 11.43 6.74
N LYS A 514 16.12 12.47 7.54
CA LYS A 514 16.39 13.86 7.18
C LYS A 514 17.87 14.08 6.86
N ALA A 515 18.77 13.52 7.67
CA ALA A 515 20.22 13.59 7.45
C ALA A 515 20.66 12.86 6.17
N ALA A 516 19.95 11.77 5.79
CA ALA A 516 20.16 11.03 4.56
C ALA A 516 19.50 11.65 3.31
N GLY A 517 18.78 12.78 3.45
CA GLY A 517 18.13 13.47 2.33
C GLY A 517 16.81 12.85 1.86
N VAL A 518 16.18 11.99 2.67
CA VAL A 518 14.87 11.38 2.37
C VAL A 518 13.77 12.46 2.37
N SER A 519 12.83 12.40 1.43
CA SER A 519 11.75 13.40 1.32
C SER A 519 10.77 13.34 2.51
N GLU A 520 10.04 14.43 2.79
CA GLU A 520 9.15 14.50 3.96
C GLU A 520 8.05 13.42 3.97
N ALA A 521 7.47 13.13 2.80
CA ALA A 521 6.42 12.14 2.61
C ALA A 521 6.89 10.69 2.82
N GLU A 522 8.20 10.44 2.74
CA GLU A 522 8.82 9.12 2.90
C GLU A 522 9.32 8.87 4.32
N ARG A 523 9.21 9.85 5.20
CA ARG A 523 9.74 9.75 6.56
C ARG A 523 8.78 9.03 7.49
N PHE A 524 9.33 8.36 8.48
CA PHE A 524 8.57 7.92 9.64
C PHE A 524 7.95 9.12 10.35
N GLY A 525 6.70 8.94 10.73
CA GLY A 525 5.93 9.89 11.50
C GLY A 525 4.98 9.16 12.43
N GLN A 526 4.37 9.92 13.33
CA GLN A 526 3.47 9.39 14.33
C GLN A 526 2.53 10.48 14.83
N THR A 527 1.26 10.15 15.00
CA THR A 527 0.34 10.97 15.79
C THR A 527 0.52 10.65 17.28
N ILE A 528 1.30 11.47 17.99
CA ILE A 528 1.59 11.28 19.42
C ILE A 528 0.30 11.16 20.24
N GLY A 529 0.25 10.18 21.13
CA GLY A 529 -0.92 9.86 21.96
C GLY A 529 -2.00 9.01 21.28
N ALA A 530 -2.06 8.99 19.94
CA ALA A 530 -3.05 8.18 19.20
C ALA A 530 -2.43 6.88 18.63
N GLU A 531 -1.26 6.98 18.01
CA GLU A 531 -0.62 5.85 17.34
C GLU A 531 0.36 5.13 18.28
N ARG A 532 0.30 3.79 18.31
CA ARG A 532 1.16 2.98 19.17
C ARG A 532 2.61 2.92 18.69
N ILE A 533 2.85 3.11 17.40
CA ILE A 533 4.13 2.87 16.73
C ILE A 533 4.31 3.83 15.54
N PRO A 534 5.56 4.10 15.12
CA PRO A 534 5.84 4.91 13.93
C PRO A 534 5.30 4.26 12.64
N LEU A 535 4.77 5.09 11.74
CA LEU A 535 4.37 4.71 10.39
C LEU A 535 5.04 5.61 9.34
N ILE A 536 5.30 5.07 8.16
CA ILE A 536 5.88 5.83 7.05
C ILE A 536 4.80 6.78 6.49
N GLY A 537 5.18 8.03 6.24
CA GLY A 537 4.27 9.08 5.79
C GLY A 537 3.41 9.68 6.91
N GLY A 538 3.64 9.31 8.17
CA GLY A 538 2.93 9.88 9.32
C GLY A 538 3.31 11.33 9.63
N LYS A 539 2.61 11.91 10.61
CA LYS A 539 2.86 13.29 11.08
C LYS A 539 4.26 13.45 11.69
N ALA A 540 4.86 14.62 11.50
CA ALA A 540 6.18 14.91 12.05
C ALA A 540 6.18 14.86 13.59
N VAL A 541 7.31 14.43 14.16
CA VAL A 541 7.55 14.45 15.61
C VAL A 541 8.77 15.29 15.89
N TYR A 542 8.68 16.11 16.94
CA TYR A 542 9.70 17.08 17.35
C TYR A 542 10.19 16.74 18.76
N GLU A 543 11.50 16.85 19.00
CA GLU A 543 12.13 16.68 20.31
C GLU A 543 12.25 18.03 21.02
N HIS A 544 11.92 18.06 22.31
CA HIS A 544 12.06 19.19 23.22
C HIS A 544 12.84 18.73 24.44
N GLU A 545 13.79 19.55 24.91
CA GLU A 545 14.52 19.28 26.14
C GLU A 545 14.07 20.25 27.24
N PHE A 546 13.69 19.71 28.39
CA PHE A 546 13.31 20.50 29.56
C PHE A 546 13.85 19.82 30.83
N ASP A 547 14.57 20.59 31.66
CA ASP A 547 15.23 20.10 32.88
C ASP A 547 16.08 18.82 32.68
N GLY A 548 16.78 18.75 31.54
CA GLY A 548 17.60 17.59 31.16
C GLY A 548 16.82 16.34 30.77
N ARG A 549 15.48 16.42 30.70
CA ARG A 549 14.59 15.37 30.18
C ARG A 549 14.16 15.69 28.76
N LYS A 550 13.93 14.63 27.98
CA LYS A 550 13.46 14.72 26.59
C LYS A 550 11.97 14.45 26.50
N TYR A 551 11.28 15.28 25.75
CA TYR A 551 9.86 15.19 25.47
C TYR A 551 9.63 15.26 23.96
N TYR A 552 8.55 14.64 23.49
CA TYR A 552 8.22 14.66 22.08
C TYR A 552 6.78 15.15 21.83
N SER A 553 6.59 15.86 20.73
CA SER A 553 5.30 16.46 20.33
C SER A 553 5.06 16.33 18.82
N GLY A 554 3.79 16.40 18.41
CA GLY A 554 3.38 16.43 17.00
C GLY A 554 3.51 17.80 16.32
N ASN A 555 3.76 18.86 17.10
CA ASN A 555 3.89 20.23 16.61
C ASN A 555 5.26 20.81 16.99
N GLU A 556 5.88 21.56 16.08
CA GLU A 556 7.12 22.30 16.33
C GLU A 556 6.92 23.43 17.36
N SER A 557 5.71 23.98 17.43
CA SER A 557 5.35 25.13 18.26
C SER A 557 4.08 24.88 19.07
N ALA A 558 3.86 25.68 20.12
CA ALA A 558 2.66 25.60 20.97
C ALA A 558 1.41 26.17 20.28
N THR A 559 0.24 25.57 20.54
CA THR A 559 -1.08 26.02 20.07
C THR A 559 -1.53 27.26 20.84
N VAL A 560 -2.09 28.26 20.16
CA VAL A 560 -2.58 29.52 20.78
C VAL A 560 -3.98 29.33 21.35
N ILE A 561 -4.18 29.71 22.61
CA ILE A 561 -5.48 29.78 23.27
C ILE A 561 -6.01 31.21 23.12
N GLN A 562 -7.17 31.36 22.45
CA GLN A 562 -7.86 32.65 22.39
C GLN A 562 -8.87 32.77 23.55
N PRO A 563 -8.88 33.87 24.32
CA PRO A 563 -9.83 34.08 25.40
C PRO A 563 -11.26 34.30 24.88
N GLU A 564 -12.28 33.88 25.66
CA GLU A 564 -13.70 33.99 25.30
C GLU A 564 -14.25 35.44 25.35
N GLU A 565 -13.65 36.36 26.10
CA GLU A 565 -14.01 37.79 26.08
C GLU A 565 -12.79 38.69 26.39
N GLU A 566 -12.88 39.95 25.93
CA GLU A 566 -11.88 41.04 25.95
C GLU A 566 -10.75 40.93 27.00
N ASN A 567 -9.60 40.30 26.72
CA ASN A 567 -8.38 40.41 27.57
C ASN A 567 -7.09 40.09 26.75
N ARG A 568 -5.95 40.82 26.84
CA ARG A 568 -4.99 41.20 27.90
C ARG A 568 -3.99 40.12 28.35
N ALA A 569 -4.25 38.84 28.07
CA ALA A 569 -3.26 37.77 28.14
C ALA A 569 -3.58 36.69 27.09
N LYS A 570 -2.54 36.04 26.54
CA LYS A 570 -2.65 34.91 25.60
C LYS A 570 -2.00 33.69 26.25
N ALA A 571 -2.74 32.60 26.38
CA ALA A 571 -2.16 31.33 26.79
C ALA A 571 -1.82 30.50 25.55
N TYR A 572 -0.81 29.66 25.65
CA TYR A 572 -0.37 28.73 24.63
C TYR A 572 -0.17 27.40 25.32
N TYR A 573 -0.45 26.29 24.65
CA TYR A 573 -0.16 24.98 25.21
C TYR A 573 0.43 24.02 24.17
N GLN A 574 1.19 23.06 24.67
CA GLN A 574 1.73 21.96 23.89
C GLN A 574 1.64 20.69 24.73
N THR A 575 0.90 19.71 24.22
CA THR A 575 0.90 18.36 24.78
C THR A 575 2.18 17.67 24.37
N MET A 576 2.86 17.06 25.34
CA MET A 576 4.12 16.36 25.12
C MET A 576 4.06 15.00 25.80
N GLN A 577 4.78 14.03 25.26
CA GLN A 577 4.95 12.74 25.89
C GLN A 577 6.43 12.50 26.19
N ALA A 578 6.73 12.17 27.43
CA ALA A 578 8.07 11.79 27.85
C ALA A 578 8.39 10.36 27.41
N SER A 579 9.69 10.03 27.31
CA SER A 579 10.15 8.68 26.92
C SER A 579 9.72 7.57 27.89
N ASP A 580 9.43 7.93 29.14
CA ASP A 580 8.87 7.04 30.17
C ASP A 580 7.34 6.98 30.15
N GLY A 581 6.71 7.40 29.05
CA GLY A 581 5.27 7.32 28.82
C GLY A 581 4.44 8.39 29.50
N THR A 582 5.03 9.13 30.44
CA THR A 582 4.35 10.18 31.18
C THR A 582 3.89 11.28 30.22
N GLN A 583 2.60 11.62 30.27
CA GLN A 583 2.09 12.79 29.55
C GLN A 583 2.40 14.06 30.34
N SER A 584 2.82 15.10 29.63
CA SER A 584 3.05 16.42 30.19
C SER A 584 2.40 17.48 29.31
N VAL A 585 1.92 18.56 29.92
CA VAL A 585 1.44 19.73 29.18
C VAL A 585 2.33 20.91 29.50
N ARG A 586 2.93 21.49 28.47
CA ARG A 586 3.60 22.79 28.56
C ARG A 586 2.55 23.87 28.34
N ILE A 587 2.42 24.80 29.27
CA ILE A 587 1.52 25.96 29.17
C ILE A 587 2.41 27.21 29.21
N VAL A 588 2.33 28.06 28.20
CA VAL A 588 3.01 29.36 28.18
C VAL A 588 1.95 30.45 28.20
N ILE A 589 2.01 31.34 29.19
CA ILE A 589 1.10 32.48 29.32
C ILE A 589 1.88 33.75 29.00
N CYS A 590 1.40 34.51 28.04
CA CYS A 590 1.91 35.81 27.63
C CYS A 590 0.96 36.89 28.16
N MET A 591 1.39 37.71 29.12
CA MET A 591 0.59 38.77 29.73
C MET A 591 1.15 40.14 29.40
N ASP A 592 0.33 41.19 29.31
CA ASP A 592 0.84 42.57 29.22
C ASP A 592 1.61 42.97 30.49
N GLY A 593 2.87 43.40 30.35
CA GLY A 593 3.76 43.72 31.46
C GLY A 593 3.39 44.98 32.24
N ALA A 594 2.46 45.80 31.75
CA ALA A 594 1.88 46.88 32.56
C ALA A 594 1.18 46.36 33.84
N TYR A 595 0.71 45.11 33.82
CA TYR A 595 -0.10 44.52 34.90
C TYR A 595 0.70 43.71 35.93
N LEU A 596 1.98 43.44 35.68
CA LEU A 596 2.82 42.65 36.60
C LEU A 596 2.91 43.21 38.01
N ASN A 597 2.84 44.54 38.14
CA ASN A 597 2.95 45.22 39.43
C ASN A 597 1.64 45.19 40.23
N GLU A 598 0.54 44.72 39.65
CA GLU A 598 -0.79 44.63 40.28
C GLU A 598 -1.11 43.20 40.76
N ILE A 599 -0.23 42.23 40.49
CA ILE A 599 -0.43 40.81 40.85
C ILE A 599 0.09 40.59 42.28
N GLU A 600 -0.81 40.38 43.26
CA GLU A 600 -0.39 40.02 44.62
C GLU A 600 -0.20 38.49 44.77
N ALA A 601 -1.03 37.69 44.10
CA ALA A 601 -0.82 36.25 43.97
C ALA A 601 -1.42 35.71 42.67
N LEU A 602 -0.87 34.60 42.17
CA LEU A 602 -1.24 33.96 40.91
C LEU A 602 -1.52 32.47 41.14
N SER A 603 -2.77 32.01 41.06
CA SER A 603 -3.06 30.57 41.12
C SER A 603 -3.27 30.01 39.71
N LEU A 604 -2.57 28.91 39.39
CA LEU A 604 -2.82 28.13 38.18
C LEU A 604 -3.63 26.88 38.54
N GLU A 605 -4.85 26.79 38.03
CA GLU A 605 -5.63 25.56 38.10
C GLU A 605 -5.61 24.87 36.75
N VAL A 606 -5.18 23.61 36.73
CA VAL A 606 -5.21 22.78 35.54
C VAL A 606 -6.15 21.61 35.77
N VAL A 607 -7.25 21.59 35.01
CA VAL A 607 -8.27 20.54 35.09
C VAL A 607 -8.20 19.70 33.82
N PHE A 608 -8.00 18.40 34.01
CA PHE A 608 -8.08 17.38 32.96
C PHE A 608 -9.40 16.62 33.14
N GLY A 609 -10.28 16.62 32.13
CA GLY A 609 -11.61 15.99 32.23
C GLY A 609 -12.80 16.98 32.24
N THR A 610 -14.02 16.45 32.14
CA THR A 610 -15.24 17.25 32.35
C THR A 610 -15.32 17.73 33.81
N ALA A 611 -15.87 18.93 34.01
CA ALA A 611 -15.91 19.65 35.30
C ALA A 611 -16.55 18.86 36.48
N THR A 612 -17.26 17.77 36.21
CA THR A 612 -17.95 16.93 37.21
C THR A 612 -17.23 15.62 37.54
N GLY A 613 -16.09 15.30 36.91
CA GLY A 613 -15.32 14.06 37.15
C GLY A 613 -13.80 14.14 36.96
N GLY A 614 -13.24 15.32 36.65
CA GLY A 614 -11.80 15.50 36.40
C GLY A 614 -10.90 15.36 37.63
N LYS A 615 -9.64 14.94 37.43
CA LYS A 615 -8.59 15.01 38.45
C LYS A 615 -8.06 16.45 38.53
N LYS A 616 -8.26 17.08 39.67
CA LYS A 616 -7.78 18.44 39.96
C LYS A 616 -6.33 18.41 40.40
N LEU A 617 -5.44 19.05 39.63
CA LEU A 617 -4.08 19.36 40.06
C LEU A 617 -4.06 20.85 40.44
N THR A 618 -3.95 21.11 41.74
CA THR A 618 -3.77 22.47 42.27
C THR A 618 -2.30 22.59 42.68
N ALA A 619 -1.54 23.43 42.00
CA ALA A 619 -0.21 23.80 42.44
C ALA A 619 -0.32 25.11 43.22
N ASP A 620 -0.06 25.06 44.53
CA ASP A 620 0.12 26.28 45.33
C ASP A 620 1.56 26.80 45.10
N LEU A 621 1.68 28.12 44.92
CA LEU A 621 2.89 28.83 44.45
C LEU A 621 4.15 28.67 45.32
N GLU A 622 4.10 28.05 46.50
CA GLU A 622 5.28 27.90 47.36
C GLU A 622 6.37 26.98 46.75
N ASP A 623 6.01 26.18 45.73
CA ASP A 623 6.94 25.30 44.99
C ASP A 623 7.27 25.79 43.56
N VAL A 624 6.84 26.99 43.16
CA VAL A 624 7.07 27.53 41.80
C VAL A 624 8.34 28.39 41.76
N HIS A 625 9.40 27.85 41.17
CA HIS A 625 10.61 28.62 40.88
C HIS A 625 10.33 29.72 39.85
N PHE A 626 10.25 30.97 40.30
CA PHE A 626 10.24 32.15 39.42
C PHE A 626 11.53 32.23 38.62
N TRP A 627 11.49 31.84 37.34
CA TRP A 627 12.56 32.12 36.40
C TRP A 627 12.21 33.37 35.59
N ARG A 628 12.90 34.48 35.86
CA ARG A 628 13.07 35.54 34.86
C ARG A 628 14.12 35.07 33.85
N SER A 629 13.77 34.18 32.94
CA SER A 629 14.62 33.86 31.79
C SER A 629 14.11 34.61 30.55
N ILE A 630 14.97 35.47 30.00
CA ILE A 630 14.80 35.94 28.62
C ILE A 630 15.11 34.72 27.74
N LEU A 631 14.07 34.05 27.26
CA LEU A 631 14.23 32.98 26.26
C LEU A 631 14.74 33.60 24.95
N ALA A 632 15.78 33.01 24.37
CA ALA A 632 16.43 33.48 23.16
C ALA A 632 15.49 33.35 21.94
N ALA A 633 14.97 34.50 21.50
CA ALA A 633 14.60 34.97 20.15
C ALA A 633 14.08 34.04 19.01
N GLY A 634 13.94 32.73 19.17
CA GLY A 634 13.52 31.81 18.08
C GLY A 634 12.13 31.18 18.23
N GLU A 635 11.66 30.94 19.47
CA GLU A 635 10.53 30.01 19.71
C GLU A 635 9.16 30.66 19.98
N LEU A 636 9.07 31.99 20.05
CA LEU A 636 7.82 32.73 20.32
C LEU A 636 7.81 34.00 19.45
N ALA A 637 7.81 33.83 18.13
CA ALA A 637 7.95 34.94 17.20
C ALA A 637 6.86 36.01 17.44
N GLN A 638 7.29 37.15 17.98
CA GLN A 638 6.54 38.35 18.37
C GLN A 638 5.92 38.38 19.77
N ALA A 639 6.76 38.32 20.81
CA ALA A 639 6.54 39.18 21.99
C ALA A 639 7.22 40.54 21.76
N ALA A 640 6.71 41.29 20.77
CA ALA A 640 6.97 42.73 20.68
C ALA A 640 5.86 43.44 21.47
N ASP A 641 6.24 44.45 22.24
CA ASP A 641 5.40 45.28 23.12
C ASP A 641 5.07 44.69 24.49
N GLY A 642 5.97 44.89 25.46
CA GLY A 642 5.63 44.92 26.88
C GLY A 642 5.24 43.60 27.54
N CYS A 643 5.07 42.50 26.83
CA CYS A 643 4.56 41.26 27.42
C CYS A 643 5.56 40.50 28.31
N VAL A 644 5.03 39.81 29.33
CA VAL A 644 5.74 38.87 30.19
C VAL A 644 5.25 37.45 29.96
N LEU A 645 6.22 36.56 29.77
CA LEU A 645 6.00 35.15 29.52
C LEU A 645 6.18 34.35 30.82
N MET A 646 5.20 33.50 31.13
CA MET A 646 5.26 32.52 32.20
C MET A 646 5.09 31.14 31.58
N ALA A 647 6.02 30.22 31.84
CA ALA A 647 5.94 28.85 31.34
C ALA A 647 5.73 27.88 32.50
N PHE A 648 4.77 26.98 32.36
CA PHE A 648 4.44 25.93 33.30
C PHE A 648 4.57 24.58 32.58
N VAL A 649 5.14 23.58 33.26
CA VAL A 649 5.11 22.19 32.81
C VAL A 649 4.36 21.41 33.86
N VAL A 650 3.21 20.84 33.48
CA VAL A 650 2.47 19.93 34.34
C VAL A 650 2.90 18.51 33.98
N GLU A 651 3.63 17.86 34.88
CA GLU A 651 4.08 16.48 34.73
C GLU A 651 3.11 15.48 35.39
N GLY A 652 3.26 14.20 35.06
CA GLY A 652 2.57 13.12 35.79
C GLY A 652 1.10 12.95 35.43
N ILE A 653 0.67 13.42 34.26
CA ILE A 653 -0.72 13.30 33.81
C ILE A 653 -0.97 11.83 33.43
N PRO A 654 -1.88 11.11 34.10
CA PRO A 654 -2.21 9.75 33.74
C PRO A 654 -2.78 9.68 32.32
N ALA A 655 -2.37 8.72 31.51
CA ALA A 655 -2.78 8.60 30.10
C ALA A 655 -4.31 8.44 29.91
N ASP A 656 -5.02 7.97 30.94
CA ASP A 656 -6.49 7.83 31.00
C ASP A 656 -7.21 9.07 31.54
N ALA A 657 -6.47 10.04 32.10
CA ALA A 657 -7.03 11.29 32.62
C ALA A 657 -7.25 12.35 31.54
N TRP A 658 -6.60 12.22 30.38
CA TRP A 658 -6.74 13.14 29.26
C TRP A 658 -7.94 12.75 28.38
N ASN A 659 -9.06 13.46 28.51
CA ASN A 659 -10.23 13.32 27.63
C ASN A 659 -10.26 14.39 26.51
N GLY A 660 -9.18 15.15 26.36
CA GLY A 660 -9.06 16.25 25.40
C GLY A 660 -9.59 17.61 25.90
N GLU A 661 -10.11 17.71 27.13
CA GLU A 661 -10.45 18.99 27.73
C GLU A 661 -9.35 19.44 28.71
N LEU A 662 -8.87 20.67 28.52
CA LEU A 662 -7.91 21.34 29.39
C LEU A 662 -8.54 22.66 29.83
N SER A 663 -8.90 22.80 31.10
CA SER A 663 -9.22 24.12 31.64
C SER A 663 -8.03 24.67 32.40
N VAL A 664 -7.63 25.89 32.02
CA VAL A 664 -6.58 26.64 32.70
C VAL A 664 -7.25 27.85 33.32
N SER A 665 -7.42 27.85 34.65
CA SER A 665 -7.92 29.03 35.36
C SER A 665 -6.74 29.76 35.98
N MET A 666 -6.69 31.08 35.78
CA MET A 666 -5.66 31.94 36.33
C MET A 666 -6.33 32.97 37.23
N THR A 667 -6.16 32.84 38.54
CA THR A 667 -6.70 33.82 39.48
C THR A 667 -5.59 34.74 39.94
N VAL A 668 -5.77 36.04 39.73
CA VAL A 668 -4.95 37.07 40.33
C VAL A 668 -5.72 37.69 41.49
N THR A 669 -5.23 37.54 42.71
CA THR A 669 -5.76 38.24 43.89
C THR A 669 -5.05 39.58 44.03
N GLY A 670 -5.83 40.65 44.29
CA GLY A 670 -5.32 42.04 44.41
C GLY A 670 -6.21 43.12 43.79
N SER A 671 -7.17 42.76 42.93
CA SER A 671 -8.22 43.68 42.45
C SER A 671 -9.57 42.94 42.30
N GLU A 672 -10.70 43.64 42.39
CA GLU A 672 -12.07 43.07 42.39
C GLU A 672 -12.51 42.37 41.07
N ARG A 673 -11.58 42.04 40.16
CA ARG A 673 -11.88 41.42 38.85
C ARG A 673 -10.98 40.21 38.60
N ALA A 674 -11.60 39.04 38.37
CA ALA A 674 -10.92 37.88 37.82
C ALA A 674 -10.43 38.20 36.40
N MET A 675 -9.14 37.99 36.10
CA MET A 675 -8.57 38.43 34.82
C MET A 675 -8.89 37.49 33.64
N ALA A 676 -9.02 36.17 33.82
CA ALA A 676 -9.48 35.26 32.77
C ALA A 676 -9.70 33.84 33.31
N SER A 677 -10.79 33.19 32.86
CA SER A 677 -10.93 31.73 32.93
C SER A 677 -10.81 31.21 31.50
N TYR A 678 -9.91 30.26 31.27
CA TYR A 678 -9.79 29.60 29.97
C TYR A 678 -10.35 28.19 30.09
N THR A 679 -11.38 27.87 29.32
CA THR A 679 -11.95 26.53 29.25
C THR A 679 -11.79 26.02 27.82
N LEU A 680 -10.93 25.03 27.60
CA LEU A 680 -10.85 24.36 26.30
C LEU A 680 -11.83 23.19 26.24
N THR A 681 -12.59 23.13 25.15
CA THR A 681 -13.29 21.93 24.71
C THR A 681 -12.63 21.41 23.44
N THR A 682 -12.74 20.11 23.18
CA THR A 682 -12.01 19.34 22.14
C THR A 682 -12.21 19.76 20.67
N ALA A 683 -12.79 20.92 20.38
CA ALA A 683 -13.15 21.33 19.02
C ALA A 683 -12.09 22.19 18.29
N ASP A 684 -10.98 22.55 18.94
CA ASP A 684 -9.95 23.45 18.39
C ASP A 684 -8.61 22.76 18.05
#